data_AF-A0A7C7P4K1-F1
#
_entry.id   AF-A0A7C7P4K1-F1
#
_cell.length_a   1.000
_cell.length_b   1.000
_cell.length_c   1.000
_cell.angle_alpha   90.00
_cell.angle_beta   90.00
_cell.angle_gamma   90.00
#
_symmetry.space_group_name_H-M   'P 1'
#
loop_
_entity.id
_entity.type
_entity.pdbx_description
1 polymer ?
#
loop_
_entity_poly.entity_id
_entity_poly.type
_entity_poly.pdbx_seq_one_letter_code
_entity_poly.pdbx_strand_id
1 'polypeptide(L)'
;MKKLFSIVMLLIAFSIQAQDNSQPKIGTVIGKVLDVNLQQPLPYVNVVIKDVNQKIITGGITNEDGSFSVSQIPVGKSIVSIEFLGYQTESKSIEITSSNKNINLGTINLSESAESLEEVTVVAETSTIQQKIDRKVITIGKDLQTAGANASDIMNNIPSVNVDQQTGNISLRGNENVRVMVDGKLSNVPIAQLLKQIPSTAIKSIELITNPSAKYNPEGMSGIINIKLHKNTKLGFNGNLNVGLTNEVYAKFNSSIDLNYRNGKFNFYGSYGNNIGKYDNFGYISQSNDNSRQDFQFYNNNKSHLFKVGVDYYLNDNNTLSFFTNQNIFEGNGIGTTNLSFPDQNLYQRQIFGSDSENNSGQYNFVYKHLFKDENETLDIEVDYNDFTNTEVADFNYINFSFPPDYNDYVDTKRDQTTINVDYVKPINESSKLEIGAEARLFNTDLGYRSTGFTFNDQGNVIPTPSTAFDYKRDIFSAYLTYGKTINEKWSYQVGARAEQVKVKAEALNMFTDGTTQVLPFTNDYFQVYPSAFLTYAASDKNSYQFSLSRRVDRPGLQQVNPIREWSTPRVSSYGNTELQPQFTNSAEANYTRQLKKGSITAGVFYRVIEDNINRFVAIDRTNISAGNSILSYDNFDNTSAYGIELSSNYRPTKWWNFNASFDLYSQSQTGITEFIDTNNLSTATVDDIETRKTEVENVVWNFRMFNNFKATKNLSLSLFAMYRGEEQGVQFLRKPMYFVNTGVRYTFMEDNRATISFNYNDIFNTMRFEFETDTPYPSSGQFNWESNTWNVALSYRFGGGKYRALQRKQRDDNESSGGGGFM
;
A
#
# COMPACT_ATOMS: atom_id res chain seq x y z
N MET A 1 -25.12 43.84 -54.75
CA MET A 1 -24.72 42.91 -55.84
C MET A 1 -23.33 43.19 -56.45
N LYS A 2 -22.56 44.21 -56.02
CA LYS A 2 -21.19 44.46 -56.53
C LYS A 2 -20.05 43.87 -55.66
N LYS A 3 -20.34 43.22 -54.53
CA LYS A 3 -19.32 42.56 -53.67
C LYS A 3 -19.26 41.03 -53.81
N LEU A 4 -20.21 40.40 -54.49
CA LEU A 4 -20.20 38.95 -54.75
C LEU A 4 -19.36 38.59 -56.00
N PHE A 5 -19.23 39.52 -56.94
CA PHE A 5 -18.50 39.30 -58.20
C PHE A 5 -16.97 39.32 -58.01
N SER A 6 -16.48 40.06 -57.00
CA SER A 6 -15.04 40.11 -56.67
C SER A 6 -14.54 38.89 -55.90
N ILE A 7 -15.42 38.13 -55.23
CA ILE A 7 -15.05 36.92 -54.48
C ILE A 7 -15.00 35.70 -55.42
N VAL A 8 -15.80 35.67 -56.48
CA VAL A 8 -15.74 34.59 -57.49
C VAL A 8 -14.53 34.75 -58.43
N MET A 9 -14.04 35.96 -58.66
CA MET A 9 -12.81 36.19 -59.45
C MET A 9 -11.52 35.88 -58.68
N LEU A 10 -11.53 35.93 -57.34
CA LEU A 10 -10.36 35.56 -56.51
C LEU A 10 -10.22 34.04 -56.32
N LEU A 11 -11.30 33.28 -56.51
CA LEU A 11 -11.31 31.81 -56.42
C LEU A 11 -10.85 31.11 -57.71
N ILE A 12 -10.70 31.83 -58.82
CA ILE A 12 -10.25 31.28 -60.12
C ILE A 12 -8.75 31.54 -60.36
N ALA A 13 -8.09 32.34 -59.52
CA ALA A 13 -6.67 32.73 -59.68
C ALA A 13 -5.65 31.82 -58.96
N PHE A 14 -6.07 30.76 -58.26
CA PHE A 14 -5.16 29.82 -57.58
C PHE A 14 -4.99 28.46 -58.27
N SER A 15 -5.55 28.31 -59.47
CA SER A 15 -5.47 27.06 -60.23
C SER A 15 -4.65 27.28 -61.49
N ILE A 16 -3.32 27.31 -61.40
CA ILE A 16 -2.37 26.84 -62.44
C ILE A 16 -0.95 26.82 -61.86
N GLN A 17 -0.38 25.61 -61.89
CA GLN A 17 1.04 25.20 -61.83
C GLN A 17 1.78 25.14 -60.48
N ALA A 18 1.85 23.91 -59.96
CA ALA A 18 3.13 23.20 -59.95
C ALA A 18 2.96 21.91 -60.77
N GLN A 19 3.60 21.84 -61.95
CA GLN A 19 3.84 20.56 -62.61
C GLN A 19 4.90 19.85 -61.77
N ASP A 20 4.46 18.94 -60.90
CA ASP A 20 5.35 17.95 -60.33
C ASP A 20 5.84 17.10 -61.49
N ASN A 21 7.14 17.15 -61.78
CA ASN A 21 7.83 16.21 -62.66
C ASN A 21 7.88 14.85 -61.93
N SER A 22 6.71 14.29 -61.62
CA SER A 22 6.63 12.96 -61.05
C SER A 22 7.03 11.99 -62.15
N GLN A 23 8.24 11.44 -62.05
CA GLN A 23 8.66 10.30 -62.84
C GLN A 23 7.53 9.26 -62.86
N PRO A 24 7.25 8.60 -64.00
CA PRO A 24 6.18 7.62 -64.07
C PRO A 24 6.35 6.59 -62.94
N LYS A 25 5.34 6.51 -62.05
CA LYS A 25 5.30 5.61 -60.89
C LYS A 25 4.85 4.22 -61.32
N ILE A 26 5.67 3.60 -62.16
CA ILE A 26 5.36 2.33 -62.85
C ILE A 26 6.07 1.12 -62.23
N GLY A 27 6.87 1.33 -61.18
CA GLY A 27 7.67 0.29 -60.54
C GLY A 27 6.92 -0.50 -59.47
N THR A 28 7.21 -1.80 -59.39
CA THR A 28 6.72 -2.72 -58.34
C THR A 28 7.88 -3.49 -57.73
N VAL A 29 7.89 -3.65 -56.40
CA VAL A 29 8.85 -4.48 -55.67
C VAL A 29 8.09 -5.59 -54.96
N ILE A 30 8.53 -6.83 -55.15
CA ILE A 30 7.99 -8.02 -54.48
C ILE A 30 9.08 -8.77 -53.71
N GLY A 31 8.70 -9.51 -52.67
CA GLY A 31 9.61 -10.36 -51.91
C GLY A 31 8.90 -11.15 -50.81
N LYS A 32 9.69 -11.87 -50.02
CA LYS A 32 9.21 -12.63 -48.86
C LYS A 32 10.12 -12.43 -47.66
N VAL A 33 9.56 -12.21 -46.47
CA VAL A 33 10.34 -12.01 -45.24
C VAL A 33 10.22 -13.22 -44.32
N LEU A 34 11.35 -13.78 -43.90
CA LEU A 34 11.43 -14.89 -42.94
C LEU A 34 12.29 -14.51 -41.73
N ASP A 35 12.10 -15.26 -40.65
CA ASP A 35 12.98 -15.25 -39.48
C ASP A 35 14.24 -16.07 -39.76
N VAL A 36 15.42 -15.51 -39.49
CA VAL A 36 16.70 -16.17 -39.78
C VAL A 36 16.91 -17.48 -39.01
N ASN A 37 16.40 -17.57 -37.77
CA ASN A 37 16.61 -18.72 -36.89
C ASN A 37 15.50 -19.76 -37.05
N LEU A 38 14.25 -19.31 -37.07
CA LEU A 38 13.09 -20.20 -37.09
C LEU A 38 12.69 -20.61 -38.52
N GLN A 39 13.21 -19.94 -39.55
CA GLN A 39 12.85 -20.14 -40.96
C GLN A 39 11.33 -20.05 -41.22
N GLN A 40 10.61 -19.35 -40.35
CA GLN A 40 9.17 -19.13 -40.44
C GLN A 40 8.87 -17.78 -41.09
N PRO A 41 7.79 -17.67 -41.88
CA PRO A 41 7.38 -16.40 -42.45
C PRO A 41 7.01 -15.38 -41.38
N LEU A 42 7.40 -14.13 -41.62
CA LEU A 42 7.12 -12.99 -40.75
C LEU A 42 5.99 -12.16 -41.35
N PRO A 43 4.77 -12.22 -40.77
CA PRO A 43 3.65 -11.42 -41.22
C PRO A 43 3.70 -10.00 -40.64
N TYR A 44 3.08 -9.04 -41.34
CA TYR A 44 2.94 -7.64 -40.92
C TYR A 44 4.26 -6.88 -40.73
N VAL A 45 5.33 -7.31 -41.43
CA VAL A 45 6.61 -6.58 -41.50
C VAL A 45 6.42 -5.33 -42.35
N ASN A 46 6.86 -4.17 -41.86
CA ASN A 46 6.80 -2.93 -42.64
C ASN A 46 7.88 -2.96 -43.73
N VAL A 47 7.45 -2.74 -44.97
CA VAL A 47 8.34 -2.58 -46.13
C VAL A 47 8.22 -1.13 -46.60
N VAL A 48 9.22 -0.33 -46.29
CA VAL A 48 9.24 1.11 -46.57
C VAL A 48 10.20 1.40 -47.71
N ILE A 49 9.71 2.06 -48.76
CA ILE A 49 10.53 2.50 -49.89
C ILE A 49 10.92 3.96 -49.66
N LYS A 50 12.21 4.22 -49.57
CA LYS A 50 12.81 5.55 -49.38
C LYS A 50 13.58 5.97 -50.63
N ASP A 51 13.67 7.27 -50.89
CA ASP A 51 14.59 7.80 -51.89
C ASP A 51 16.03 7.80 -51.38
N VAL A 52 16.98 8.24 -52.22
CA VAL A 52 18.40 8.35 -51.86
C VAL A 52 18.67 9.36 -50.73
N ASN A 53 17.73 10.24 -50.41
CA ASN A 53 17.79 11.21 -49.32
C ASN A 53 17.03 10.74 -48.06
N GLN A 54 16.71 9.45 -47.96
CA GLN A 54 15.96 8.84 -46.85
C GLN A 54 14.50 9.32 -46.72
N LYS A 55 13.95 10.04 -47.70
CA LYS A 55 12.54 10.47 -47.68
C LYS A 55 11.65 9.30 -48.11
N ILE A 56 10.58 9.05 -47.34
CA ILE A 56 9.63 7.97 -47.63
C ILE A 56 8.85 8.30 -48.92
N ILE A 57 8.89 7.37 -49.87
CA ILE A 57 8.17 7.43 -51.14
C ILE A 57 6.81 6.72 -51.01
N THR A 58 6.82 5.47 -50.56
CA THR A 58 5.65 4.59 -50.42
C THR A 58 6.02 3.42 -49.50
N GLY A 59 5.07 2.56 -49.16
CA GLY A 59 5.34 1.36 -48.36
C GLY A 59 4.16 0.39 -48.35
N GLY A 60 4.40 -0.78 -47.78
CA GLY A 60 3.40 -1.82 -47.57
C GLY A 60 3.77 -2.69 -46.39
N ILE A 61 3.00 -3.75 -46.18
CA ILE A 61 3.23 -4.74 -45.14
C ILE A 61 3.30 -6.13 -45.74
N THR A 62 3.98 -7.07 -45.08
CA THR A 62 3.92 -8.48 -45.47
C THR A 62 2.57 -9.12 -45.10
N ASN A 63 2.11 -10.04 -45.94
CA ASN A 63 0.95 -10.90 -45.71
C ASN A 63 1.24 -11.98 -44.66
N GLU A 64 0.23 -12.77 -44.28
CA GLU A 64 0.35 -13.88 -43.32
C GLU A 64 1.44 -14.91 -43.69
N ASP A 65 1.64 -15.13 -44.99
CA ASP A 65 2.67 -16.04 -45.50
C ASP A 65 4.05 -15.38 -45.63
N GLY A 66 4.21 -14.13 -45.20
CA GLY A 66 5.45 -13.34 -45.26
C GLY A 66 5.73 -12.68 -46.61
N SER A 67 4.85 -12.84 -47.62
CA SER A 67 5.01 -12.18 -48.93
C SER A 67 4.64 -10.70 -48.90
N PHE A 68 5.28 -9.86 -49.70
CA PHE A 68 4.89 -8.45 -49.89
C PHE A 68 4.93 -8.03 -51.35
N SER A 69 4.13 -7.02 -51.68
CA SER A 69 4.13 -6.33 -52.98
C SER A 69 3.86 -4.84 -52.77
N VAL A 70 4.83 -4.00 -53.14
CA VAL A 70 4.73 -2.54 -53.05
C VAL A 70 4.81 -1.97 -54.46
N SER A 71 3.77 -1.25 -54.89
CA SER A 71 3.66 -0.66 -56.23
C SER A 71 3.75 0.87 -56.19
N GLN A 72 3.69 1.51 -57.36
CA GLN A 72 3.75 2.97 -57.52
C GLN A 72 5.10 3.60 -57.15
N ILE A 73 6.19 2.88 -57.43
CA ILE A 73 7.55 3.37 -57.17
C ILE A 73 8.07 4.11 -58.42
N PRO A 74 8.60 5.34 -58.29
CA PRO A 74 9.15 6.11 -59.41
C PRO A 74 10.41 5.46 -59.98
N VAL A 75 10.69 5.72 -61.26
CA VAL A 75 11.93 5.33 -61.94
C VAL A 75 13.13 6.02 -61.25
N GLY A 76 14.23 5.28 -61.07
CA GLY A 76 15.43 5.74 -60.37
C GLY A 76 15.86 4.82 -59.21
N LYS A 77 16.89 5.25 -58.46
CA LYS A 77 17.42 4.53 -57.30
C LYS A 77 16.55 4.76 -56.07
N SER A 78 16.27 3.70 -55.32
CA SER A 78 15.51 3.73 -54.07
C SER A 78 16.10 2.74 -53.07
N ILE A 79 15.81 2.92 -51.78
CA ILE A 79 16.19 2.01 -50.71
C ILE A 79 14.93 1.36 -50.15
N VAL A 80 14.90 0.04 -50.11
CA VAL A 80 13.85 -0.75 -49.47
C VAL A 80 14.30 -1.07 -48.05
N SER A 81 13.64 -0.49 -47.07
CA SER A 81 13.86 -0.72 -45.64
C SER A 81 12.79 -1.69 -45.12
N ILE A 82 13.23 -2.80 -44.53
CA ILE A 82 12.36 -3.84 -43.99
C ILE A 82 12.49 -3.77 -42.47
N GLU A 83 11.41 -3.30 -41.86
CA GLU A 83 11.38 -2.86 -40.47
C GLU A 83 10.36 -3.73 -39.74
N PHE A 84 10.83 -4.50 -38.76
CA PHE A 84 9.97 -5.28 -37.88
C PHE A 84 10.42 -5.12 -36.44
N LEU A 85 9.47 -4.84 -35.56
CA LEU A 85 9.77 -4.54 -34.16
C LEU A 85 10.41 -5.76 -33.48
N GLY A 86 11.55 -5.55 -32.81
CA GLY A 86 12.34 -6.63 -32.19
C GLY A 86 13.33 -7.32 -33.14
N TYR A 87 13.44 -6.87 -34.39
CA TYR A 87 14.41 -7.35 -35.38
C TYR A 87 15.30 -6.20 -35.85
N GLN A 88 16.51 -6.53 -36.32
CA GLN A 88 17.39 -5.55 -36.98
C GLN A 88 16.78 -5.13 -38.31
N THR A 89 16.77 -3.81 -38.57
CA THR A 89 16.31 -3.28 -39.85
C THR A 89 17.25 -3.70 -40.97
N GLU A 90 16.71 -4.37 -41.98
CA GLU A 90 17.45 -4.74 -43.19
C GLU A 90 17.13 -3.75 -44.32
N SER A 91 18.14 -3.28 -45.03
CA SER A 91 17.97 -2.32 -46.13
C SER A 91 18.61 -2.82 -47.42
N LYS A 92 17.88 -2.76 -48.53
CA LYS A 92 18.38 -3.11 -49.87
C LYS A 92 18.22 -1.93 -50.84
N SER A 93 19.30 -1.57 -51.53
CA SER A 93 19.23 -0.62 -52.64
C SER A 93 18.66 -1.28 -53.89
N ILE A 94 17.73 -0.61 -54.56
CA ILE A 94 17.11 -1.04 -55.81
C ILE A 94 17.17 0.09 -56.85
N GLU A 95 17.08 -0.27 -58.12
CA GLU A 95 16.99 0.69 -59.22
C GLU A 95 15.90 0.26 -60.20
N ILE A 96 14.89 1.11 -60.37
CA ILE A 96 13.77 0.87 -61.29
C ILE A 96 14.06 1.60 -62.59
N THR A 97 14.03 0.88 -63.70
CA THR A 97 14.31 1.40 -65.03
C THR A 97 13.12 1.17 -65.97
N SER A 98 13.05 1.91 -67.07
CA SER A 98 11.98 1.72 -68.07
C SER A 98 11.94 0.31 -68.66
N SER A 99 13.06 -0.41 -68.69
CA SER A 99 13.21 -1.80 -69.12
C SER A 99 12.95 -2.84 -68.02
N ASN A 100 13.09 -2.46 -66.74
CA ASN A 100 12.90 -3.36 -65.60
C ASN A 100 12.03 -2.69 -64.53
N LYS A 101 10.71 -2.85 -64.68
CA LYS A 101 9.69 -2.24 -63.82
C LYS A 101 9.33 -3.09 -62.60
N ASN A 102 9.72 -4.36 -62.57
CA ASN A 102 9.38 -5.30 -61.50
C ASN A 102 10.65 -5.87 -60.86
N ILE A 103 10.92 -5.46 -59.62
CA ILE A 103 12.08 -5.93 -58.86
C ILE A 103 11.63 -7.02 -57.88
N ASN A 104 12.22 -8.20 -57.97
CA ASN A 104 12.02 -9.27 -56.98
C ASN A 104 13.24 -9.34 -56.05
N LEU A 105 13.02 -9.08 -54.76
CA LEU A 105 14.08 -9.10 -53.75
C LEU A 105 14.35 -10.49 -53.16
N GLY A 106 13.61 -11.50 -53.60
CA GLY A 106 13.67 -12.86 -53.10
C GLY A 106 13.25 -12.96 -51.64
N THR A 107 13.84 -13.93 -50.95
CA THR A 107 13.66 -14.12 -49.51
C THR A 107 14.64 -13.26 -48.72
N ILE A 108 14.13 -12.57 -47.71
CA ILE A 108 14.89 -11.67 -46.84
C ILE A 108 14.75 -12.18 -45.42
N ASN A 109 15.87 -12.53 -44.81
CA ASN A 109 15.91 -13.07 -43.47
C ASN A 109 16.19 -11.92 -42.49
N LEU A 110 15.32 -11.73 -41.50
CA LEU A 110 15.55 -10.78 -40.43
C LEU A 110 16.14 -11.49 -39.20
N SER A 111 17.11 -10.83 -38.56
CA SER A 111 17.72 -11.26 -37.30
C SER A 111 17.11 -10.51 -36.11
N GLU A 112 16.97 -11.17 -34.96
CA GLU A 112 16.46 -10.55 -33.73
C GLU A 112 17.44 -9.45 -33.24
N SER A 113 16.90 -8.32 -32.76
CA SER A 113 17.71 -7.27 -32.12
C SER A 113 17.98 -7.62 -30.65
N ALA A 114 19.25 -7.66 -30.25
CA ALA A 114 19.66 -8.00 -28.88
C ALA A 114 19.30 -6.93 -27.83
N GLU A 115 19.21 -5.65 -28.24
CA GLU A 115 18.94 -4.53 -27.33
C GLU A 115 17.51 -4.57 -26.76
N SER A 116 16.55 -5.18 -27.46
CA SER A 116 15.15 -5.30 -27.02
C SER A 116 14.95 -6.33 -25.90
N LEU A 117 15.92 -7.22 -25.66
CA LEU A 117 15.85 -8.30 -24.66
C LEU A 117 16.31 -7.86 -23.26
N GLU A 118 17.21 -6.88 -23.17
CA GLU A 118 17.78 -6.43 -21.88
C GLU A 118 16.81 -5.55 -21.07
N GLU A 119 15.93 -4.80 -21.72
CA GLU A 119 15.19 -3.71 -21.06
C GLU A 119 13.96 -4.16 -20.25
N VAL A 120 13.36 -5.32 -20.55
CA VAL A 120 11.98 -5.62 -20.06
C VAL A 120 11.91 -6.75 -19.01
N THR A 121 13.04 -7.28 -18.53
CA THR A 121 13.02 -8.47 -17.63
C THR A 121 13.91 -8.36 -16.39
N VAL A 122 14.47 -7.19 -16.09
CA VAL A 122 15.40 -7.05 -14.97
C VAL A 122 14.82 -6.11 -13.93
N VAL A 123 14.46 -6.66 -12.75
CA VAL A 123 14.28 -5.85 -11.54
C VAL A 123 15.57 -5.06 -11.34
N ALA A 124 15.48 -3.74 -11.26
CA ALA A 124 16.63 -2.88 -11.08
C ALA A 124 17.48 -3.36 -9.89
N GLU A 125 18.80 -3.34 -10.04
CA GLU A 125 19.71 -3.76 -8.96
C GLU A 125 19.54 -2.91 -7.69
N THR A 126 19.12 -1.66 -7.85
CA THR A 126 18.98 -0.68 -6.78
C THR A 126 17.60 -0.06 -6.79
N SER A 127 17.06 0.14 -5.60
CA SER A 127 15.79 0.82 -5.39
C SER A 127 15.98 2.31 -5.63
N THR A 128 15.02 2.93 -6.31
CA THR A 128 15.05 4.37 -6.62
C THR A 128 13.90 5.06 -5.92
N ILE A 129 14.12 6.31 -5.51
CA ILE A 129 13.08 7.17 -4.94
C ILE A 129 12.86 8.33 -5.90
N GLN A 130 11.65 8.42 -6.46
CA GLN A 130 11.22 9.51 -7.33
C GLN A 130 10.15 10.35 -6.64
N GLN A 131 10.37 11.65 -6.52
CA GLN A 131 9.35 12.58 -6.06
C GLN A 131 8.47 13.00 -7.24
N LYS A 132 7.17 12.73 -7.15
CA LYS A 132 6.13 13.22 -8.06
C LYS A 132 5.32 14.34 -7.38
N ILE A 133 4.43 14.98 -8.15
CA ILE A 133 3.64 16.14 -7.70
C ILE A 133 2.78 15.84 -6.46
N ASP A 134 2.28 14.61 -6.34
CA ASP A 134 1.34 14.16 -5.31
C ASP A 134 1.87 12.97 -4.47
N ARG A 135 2.99 12.34 -4.85
CA ARG A 135 3.52 11.13 -4.18
C ARG A 135 5.03 10.97 -4.29
N LYS A 136 5.64 10.22 -3.36
CA LYS A 136 6.98 9.63 -3.49
C LYS A 136 6.82 8.20 -4.03
N VAL A 137 7.49 7.85 -5.11
CA VAL A 137 7.49 6.49 -5.68
C VAL A 137 8.83 5.84 -5.38
N ILE A 138 8.80 4.77 -4.59
CA ILE A 138 9.96 3.94 -4.30
C ILE A 138 9.88 2.70 -5.18
N THR A 139 10.67 2.64 -6.25
CA THR A 139 10.79 1.42 -7.05
C THR A 139 11.62 0.41 -6.28
N ILE A 140 11.07 -0.79 -6.04
CA ILE A 140 11.72 -1.84 -5.26
C ILE A 140 12.70 -2.57 -6.18
N GLY A 141 13.98 -2.35 -5.92
CA GLY A 141 15.10 -3.05 -6.53
C GLY A 141 15.52 -4.30 -5.75
N LYS A 142 16.52 -4.99 -6.28
CA LYS A 142 17.08 -6.20 -5.63
C LYS A 142 17.63 -5.93 -4.23
N ASP A 143 18.09 -4.71 -3.97
CA ASP A 143 18.61 -4.28 -2.67
C ASP A 143 17.53 -4.27 -1.58
N LEU A 144 16.35 -3.66 -1.79
CA LEU A 144 15.28 -3.69 -0.80
C LEU A 144 14.61 -5.06 -0.68
N GLN A 145 14.59 -5.87 -1.74
CA GLN A 145 14.14 -7.27 -1.66
C GLN A 145 15.03 -8.14 -0.75
N THR A 146 16.30 -7.75 -0.51
CA THR A 146 17.15 -8.48 0.47
C THR A 146 16.70 -8.27 1.89
N ALA A 147 16.00 -7.18 2.19
CA ALA A 147 15.77 -6.73 3.55
C ALA A 147 14.72 -7.57 4.31
N GLY A 148 13.98 -8.45 3.63
CA GLY A 148 13.15 -9.46 4.27
C GLY A 148 12.23 -10.22 3.31
N ALA A 149 11.43 -11.12 3.87
CA ALA A 149 10.66 -12.13 3.14
C ALA A 149 9.33 -11.59 2.58
N ASN A 150 8.75 -10.56 3.22
CA ASN A 150 7.43 -10.05 2.89
C ASN A 150 7.38 -8.51 2.83
N ALA A 151 6.21 -7.95 2.51
CA ALA A 151 6.02 -6.51 2.40
C ALA A 151 6.22 -5.80 3.74
N SER A 152 5.84 -6.42 4.87
CA SER A 152 6.07 -5.87 6.22
C SER A 152 7.55 -5.58 6.44
N ASP A 153 8.42 -6.51 6.03
CA ASP A 153 9.87 -6.32 6.16
C ASP A 153 10.38 -5.20 5.25
N ILE A 154 9.90 -5.11 4.00
CA ILE A 154 10.25 -3.99 3.11
C ILE A 154 9.80 -2.66 3.71
N MET A 155 8.59 -2.58 4.27
CA MET A 155 8.02 -1.33 4.79
C MET A 155 8.89 -0.67 5.85
N ASN A 156 9.58 -1.46 6.70
CA ASN A 156 10.53 -0.93 7.68
C ASN A 156 11.73 -0.21 7.06
N ASN A 157 12.06 -0.55 5.81
CA ASN A 157 13.17 0.02 5.06
C ASN A 157 12.76 1.21 4.18
N ILE A 158 11.47 1.57 4.18
CA ILE A 158 10.96 2.72 3.45
C ILE A 158 11.05 3.97 4.33
N PRO A 159 11.58 5.09 3.81
CA PRO A 159 11.64 6.34 4.56
C PRO A 159 10.27 6.74 5.12
N SER A 160 10.28 7.16 6.38
CA SER A 160 9.10 7.69 7.09
C SER A 160 7.98 6.68 7.34
N VAL A 161 8.15 5.41 6.96
CA VAL A 161 7.22 4.31 7.26
C VAL A 161 7.76 3.49 8.43
N ASN A 162 6.92 3.19 9.41
CA ASN A 162 7.21 2.24 10.47
C ASN A 162 6.24 1.07 10.40
N VAL A 163 6.72 -0.15 10.67
CA VAL A 163 5.84 -1.25 11.04
C VAL A 163 6.03 -1.55 12.51
N ASP A 164 4.95 -1.45 13.27
CA ASP A 164 4.92 -1.98 14.62
C ASP A 164 4.95 -3.51 14.55
N GLN A 165 5.99 -4.14 15.08
CA GLN A 165 6.18 -5.60 14.94
C GLN A 165 5.24 -6.41 15.85
N GLN A 166 4.73 -5.81 16.93
CA GLN A 166 3.77 -6.45 17.82
C GLN A 166 2.41 -6.64 17.14
N THR A 167 1.91 -5.56 16.54
CA THR A 167 0.58 -5.51 15.94
C THR A 167 0.60 -5.76 14.42
N GLY A 168 1.73 -5.51 13.77
CA GLY A 168 1.88 -5.44 12.31
C GLY A 168 1.28 -4.18 11.69
N ASN A 169 0.86 -3.21 12.50
CA ASN A 169 0.31 -1.94 12.01
C ASN A 169 1.40 -1.08 11.37
N ILE A 170 1.02 -0.35 10.32
CA ILE A 170 1.92 0.64 9.71
C ILE A 170 1.62 2.01 10.28
N SER A 171 2.67 2.78 10.56
CA SER A 171 2.59 4.23 10.70
C SER A 171 3.40 4.95 9.62
N LEU A 172 2.98 6.17 9.29
CA LEU A 172 3.69 7.08 8.39
C LEU A 172 3.93 8.35 9.19
N ARG A 173 5.21 8.66 9.45
CA ARG A 173 5.64 9.74 10.36
C ARG A 173 5.02 9.62 11.76
N GLY A 174 5.10 8.42 12.33
CA GLY A 174 4.67 8.14 13.71
C GLY A 174 3.17 8.02 13.93
N ASN A 175 2.33 8.37 12.94
CA ASN A 175 0.89 8.22 13.05
C ASN A 175 0.40 6.98 12.28
N GLU A 176 -0.30 6.10 13.00
CA GLU A 176 -0.73 4.76 12.59
C GLU A 176 -1.97 4.77 11.66
N ASN A 177 -2.62 5.92 11.49
CA ASN A 177 -3.80 6.07 10.63
C ASN A 177 -3.37 6.23 9.16
N VAL A 178 -2.70 5.19 8.65
CA VAL A 178 -2.22 5.06 7.27
C VAL A 178 -3.07 4.07 6.51
N ARG A 179 -3.43 4.44 5.29
CA ARG A 179 -4.17 3.55 4.40
C ARG A 179 -3.20 2.75 3.53
N VAL A 180 -3.35 1.44 3.48
CA VAL A 180 -2.57 0.57 2.59
C VAL A 180 -3.45 0.12 1.43
N MET A 181 -2.94 0.30 0.22
CA MET A 181 -3.55 -0.18 -1.01
C MET A 181 -2.62 -1.18 -1.70
N VAL A 182 -3.20 -2.13 -2.43
CA VAL A 182 -2.48 -3.03 -3.34
C VAL A 182 -3.01 -2.75 -4.75
N ASP A 183 -2.12 -2.36 -5.66
CA ASP A 183 -2.45 -1.95 -7.03
C ASP A 183 -3.51 -0.84 -7.14
N GLY A 184 -3.56 0.04 -6.16
CA GLY A 184 -4.55 1.13 -6.07
C GLY A 184 -5.87 0.75 -5.39
N LYS A 185 -5.98 -0.48 -4.88
CA LYS A 185 -7.21 -1.00 -4.27
C LYS A 185 -7.02 -1.24 -2.79
N LEU A 186 -8.02 -0.92 -1.99
CA LEU A 186 -8.02 -1.23 -0.57
C LEU A 186 -8.21 -2.74 -0.37
N SER A 187 -7.52 -3.27 0.63
CA SER A 187 -7.75 -4.64 1.08
C SER A 187 -8.55 -4.62 2.38
N ASN A 188 -9.46 -5.58 2.52
CA ASN A 188 -10.21 -5.80 3.74
C ASN A 188 -9.55 -6.79 4.71
N VAL A 189 -8.44 -7.39 4.29
CA VAL A 189 -7.54 -8.13 5.16
C VAL A 189 -6.87 -7.13 6.11
N PRO A 190 -6.84 -7.38 7.43
CA PRO A 190 -6.09 -6.54 8.36
C PRO A 190 -4.70 -6.24 7.83
N ILE A 191 -4.27 -4.98 7.86
CA ILE A 191 -3.02 -4.50 7.24
C ILE A 191 -1.83 -5.38 7.65
N ALA A 192 -1.73 -5.69 8.94
CA ALA A 192 -0.72 -6.58 9.51
C ALA A 192 -0.65 -7.96 8.82
N GLN A 193 -1.80 -8.56 8.54
CA GLN A 193 -1.90 -9.84 7.86
C GLN A 193 -1.59 -9.68 6.37
N LEU A 194 -2.14 -8.66 5.72
CA LEU A 194 -1.93 -8.38 4.29
C LEU A 194 -0.45 -8.23 3.95
N LEU A 195 0.29 -7.45 4.74
CA LEU A 195 1.71 -7.19 4.48
C LEU A 195 2.58 -8.42 4.67
N LYS A 196 2.24 -9.27 5.64
CA LYS A 196 2.93 -10.55 5.87
C LYS A 196 2.64 -11.56 4.75
N GLN A 197 1.50 -11.42 4.05
CA GLN A 197 1.11 -12.29 2.94
C GLN A 197 1.73 -11.88 1.59
N ILE A 198 2.07 -10.61 1.37
CA ILE A 198 2.69 -10.15 0.12
C ILE A 198 4.19 -10.43 0.16
N PRO A 199 4.74 -11.31 -0.71
CA PRO A 199 6.17 -11.55 -0.76
C PRO A 199 6.92 -10.30 -1.22
N SER A 200 8.11 -10.05 -0.66
CA SER A 200 8.94 -8.88 -1.00
C SER A 200 9.29 -8.83 -2.50
N THR A 201 9.46 -10.00 -3.13
CA THR A 201 9.75 -10.19 -4.56
C THR A 201 8.56 -9.89 -5.48
N ALA A 202 7.34 -9.89 -4.97
CA ALA A 202 6.15 -9.58 -5.77
C ALA A 202 5.95 -8.06 -5.93
N ILE A 203 6.62 -7.24 -5.13
CA ILE A 203 6.45 -5.78 -5.11
C ILE A 203 7.34 -5.14 -6.18
N LYS A 204 6.72 -4.41 -7.12
CA LYS A 204 7.39 -3.57 -8.13
C LYS A 204 7.79 -2.22 -7.55
N SER A 205 6.88 -1.57 -6.85
CA SER A 205 7.11 -0.24 -6.26
C SER A 205 6.15 0.02 -5.12
N ILE A 206 6.54 0.92 -4.22
CA ILE A 206 5.70 1.41 -3.14
C ILE A 206 5.55 2.91 -3.31
N GLU A 207 4.32 3.38 -3.43
CA GLU A 207 4.00 4.81 -3.55
C GLU A 207 3.59 5.32 -2.16
N LEU A 208 4.28 6.34 -1.65
CA LEU A 208 3.92 7.05 -0.44
C LEU A 208 3.24 8.37 -0.82
N ILE A 209 1.99 8.50 -0.43
CA ILE A 209 1.16 9.66 -0.72
C ILE A 209 0.89 10.35 0.62
N THR A 210 1.80 11.22 1.08
CA THR A 210 1.69 11.89 2.39
C THR A 210 0.52 12.86 2.44
N ASN A 211 0.25 13.54 1.32
CA ASN A 211 -0.94 14.35 1.11
C ASN A 211 -1.66 13.83 -0.15
N PRO A 212 -2.63 12.92 -0.01
CA PRO A 212 -3.42 12.48 -1.17
C PRO A 212 -4.30 13.59 -1.72
N SER A 213 -4.43 13.63 -3.04
CA SER A 213 -5.34 14.55 -3.73
C SER A 213 -6.81 14.20 -3.46
N ALA A 214 -7.72 15.10 -3.84
CA ALA A 214 -9.17 14.91 -3.71
C ALA A 214 -9.74 13.68 -4.45
N LYS A 215 -8.99 13.11 -5.41
CA LYS A 215 -9.34 11.83 -6.04
C LYS A 215 -9.36 10.69 -5.04
N TYR A 216 -8.44 10.69 -4.08
CA TYR A 216 -8.36 9.65 -3.08
C TYR A 216 -9.35 9.89 -1.96
N ASN A 217 -9.80 8.80 -1.34
CA ASN A 217 -10.61 8.89 -0.13
C ASN A 217 -9.85 9.67 0.97
N PRO A 218 -10.51 10.60 1.69
CA PRO A 218 -9.89 11.47 2.69
C PRO A 218 -9.63 10.76 4.03
N GLU A 219 -10.09 9.52 4.18
CA GLU A 219 -9.86 8.68 5.36
C GLU A 219 -8.38 8.26 5.47
N GLY A 220 -7.85 8.17 6.69
CA GLY A 220 -6.44 7.91 6.98
C GLY A 220 -5.63 9.21 7.04
N MET A 221 -5.30 9.67 8.24
CA MET A 221 -4.73 11.00 8.49
C MET A 221 -3.28 11.18 8.02
N SER A 222 -2.53 10.10 7.86
CA SER A 222 -1.06 10.17 7.68
C SER A 222 -0.58 9.89 6.26
N GLY A 223 -1.52 9.59 5.37
CA GLY A 223 -1.26 9.34 3.96
C GLY A 223 -1.68 7.95 3.51
N ILE A 224 -1.35 7.64 2.26
CA ILE A 224 -1.63 6.37 1.62
C ILE A 224 -0.33 5.70 1.19
N ILE A 225 -0.19 4.42 1.48
CA ILE A 225 0.87 3.56 0.99
C ILE A 225 0.28 2.63 -0.06
N ASN A 226 0.69 2.77 -1.31
CA ASN A 226 0.22 1.94 -2.40
C ASN A 226 1.31 0.95 -2.82
N ILE A 227 1.08 -0.34 -2.55
CA ILE A 227 1.96 -1.44 -2.98
C ILE A 227 1.58 -1.80 -4.41
N LYS A 228 2.43 -1.48 -5.36
CA LYS A 228 2.28 -1.91 -6.76
C LYS A 228 2.97 -3.25 -6.93
N LEU A 229 2.23 -4.26 -7.35
CA LEU A 229 2.78 -5.58 -7.62
C LEU A 229 3.34 -5.66 -9.04
N HIS A 230 4.29 -6.58 -9.26
CA HIS A 230 4.73 -6.92 -10.61
C HIS A 230 3.56 -7.55 -11.38
N LYS A 231 2.94 -6.78 -12.28
CA LYS A 231 2.03 -7.32 -13.28
C LYS A 231 2.85 -7.99 -14.38
N ASN A 232 2.82 -9.31 -14.43
CA ASN A 232 3.61 -10.05 -15.41
C ASN A 232 2.86 -10.16 -16.74
N THR A 233 2.78 -9.04 -17.47
CA THR A 233 1.97 -8.89 -18.69
C THR A 233 2.56 -9.56 -19.93
N LYS A 234 3.61 -10.38 -19.75
CA LYS A 234 4.27 -11.10 -20.85
C LYS A 234 3.30 -12.09 -21.49
N LEU A 235 3.30 -12.13 -22.82
CA LEU A 235 2.60 -13.16 -23.58
C LEU A 235 3.11 -14.55 -23.18
N GLY A 236 2.18 -15.49 -23.07
CA GLY A 236 2.47 -16.86 -22.64
C GLY A 236 2.42 -17.03 -21.12
N PHE A 237 2.96 -18.17 -20.67
CA PHE A 237 2.96 -18.60 -19.28
C PHE A 237 4.22 -18.13 -18.55
N ASN A 238 4.03 -17.57 -17.37
CA ASN A 238 5.11 -17.14 -16.50
C ASN A 238 4.66 -17.21 -15.03
N GLY A 239 5.63 -17.26 -14.12
CA GLY A 239 5.34 -17.32 -12.70
C GLY A 239 6.56 -17.15 -11.79
N ASN A 240 6.28 -17.12 -10.50
CA ASN A 240 7.26 -16.98 -9.44
C ASN A 240 6.89 -17.93 -8.29
N LEU A 241 7.90 -18.61 -7.73
CA LEU A 241 7.77 -19.47 -6.56
C LEU A 241 8.64 -18.90 -5.44
N ASN A 242 8.08 -18.74 -4.24
CA ASN A 242 8.81 -18.30 -3.06
C ASN A 242 8.58 -19.28 -1.91
N VAL A 243 9.65 -19.55 -1.17
CA VAL A 243 9.63 -20.37 0.04
C VAL A 243 10.51 -19.70 1.08
N GLY A 244 10.00 -19.55 2.31
CA GLY A 244 10.68 -18.92 3.43
C GLY A 244 10.54 -19.75 4.70
N LEU A 245 11.61 -19.77 5.49
CA LEU A 245 11.67 -20.34 6.83
C LEU A 245 12.25 -19.29 7.76
N THR A 246 11.47 -18.89 8.76
CA THR A 246 11.90 -17.98 9.83
C THR A 246 11.91 -18.74 11.15
N ASN A 247 12.89 -18.50 12.02
CA ASN A 247 12.93 -19.13 13.33
C ASN A 247 13.57 -18.21 14.38
N GLU A 248 13.00 -18.24 15.58
CA GLU A 248 13.60 -17.77 16.83
C GLU A 248 13.32 -18.81 17.90
N VAL A 249 12.09 -18.82 18.47
CA VAL A 249 11.63 -19.88 19.39
C VAL A 249 11.04 -21.05 18.61
N TYR A 250 10.13 -20.74 17.68
CA TYR A 250 9.49 -21.73 16.81
C TYR A 250 9.72 -21.41 15.33
N ALA A 251 9.81 -22.49 14.53
CA ALA A 251 9.89 -22.40 13.09
C ALA A 251 8.56 -21.91 12.50
N LYS A 252 8.65 -20.95 11.58
CA LYS A 252 7.56 -20.30 10.87
C LYS A 252 7.81 -20.49 9.37
N PHE A 253 6.79 -20.95 8.66
CA PHE A 253 6.88 -21.28 7.24
C PHE A 253 5.97 -20.38 6.43
N ASN A 254 6.51 -19.82 5.35
CA ASN A 254 5.73 -19.09 4.37
C ASN A 254 6.11 -19.55 2.97
N SER A 255 5.12 -19.63 2.09
CA SER A 255 5.35 -19.96 0.68
C SER A 255 4.34 -19.26 -0.18
N SER A 256 4.72 -18.95 -1.42
CA SER A 256 3.80 -18.41 -2.40
C SER A 256 4.12 -18.88 -3.80
N ILE A 257 3.09 -18.97 -4.61
CA ILE A 257 3.20 -19.18 -6.05
C ILE A 257 2.33 -18.14 -6.76
N ASP A 258 2.93 -17.45 -7.72
CA ASP A 258 2.27 -16.47 -8.57
C ASP A 258 2.33 -16.98 -10.00
N LEU A 259 1.18 -17.03 -10.67
CA LEU A 259 1.03 -17.53 -12.03
C LEU A 259 0.33 -16.50 -12.89
N ASN A 260 0.82 -16.31 -14.12
CA ASN A 260 0.15 -15.52 -15.13
C ASN A 260 0.21 -16.22 -16.48
N TYR A 261 -0.91 -16.19 -17.19
CA TYR A 261 -1.04 -16.68 -18.54
C TYR A 261 -1.78 -15.65 -19.40
N ARG A 262 -1.05 -15.04 -20.34
CA ARG A 262 -1.63 -14.08 -21.28
C ARG A 262 -1.68 -14.66 -22.68
N ASN A 263 -2.87 -14.70 -23.27
CA ASN A 263 -3.06 -15.09 -24.67
C ASN A 263 -4.14 -14.23 -25.35
N GLY A 264 -3.72 -13.48 -26.37
CA GLY A 264 -4.63 -12.64 -27.17
C GLY A 264 -5.40 -11.62 -26.31
N LYS A 265 -6.74 -11.75 -26.31
CA LYS A 265 -7.65 -10.86 -25.57
C LYS A 265 -7.80 -11.20 -24.09
N PHE A 266 -7.21 -12.28 -23.60
CA PHE A 266 -7.36 -12.72 -22.22
C PHE A 266 -6.02 -12.72 -21.49
N ASN A 267 -6.03 -12.22 -20.25
CA ASN A 267 -4.97 -12.37 -19.28
C ASN A 267 -5.56 -13.06 -18.05
N PHE A 268 -5.11 -14.27 -17.76
CA PHE A 268 -5.48 -14.99 -16.55
C PHE A 268 -4.33 -14.92 -15.57
N TYR A 269 -4.61 -14.58 -14.33
CA TYR A 269 -3.62 -14.59 -13.27
C TYR A 269 -4.19 -15.22 -12.01
N GLY A 270 -3.32 -15.83 -11.24
CA GLY A 270 -3.68 -16.35 -9.94
C GLY A 270 -2.47 -16.46 -9.04
N SER A 271 -2.71 -16.41 -7.75
CA SER A 271 -1.68 -16.65 -6.76
C SER A 271 -2.24 -17.42 -5.58
N TYR A 272 -1.35 -18.17 -4.94
CA TYR A 272 -1.58 -18.79 -3.64
C TYR A 272 -0.42 -18.41 -2.73
N GLY A 273 -0.74 -17.98 -1.51
CA GLY A 273 0.24 -17.70 -0.47
C GLY A 273 -0.20 -18.33 0.84
N ASN A 274 0.76 -18.76 1.65
CA ASN A 274 0.51 -19.14 3.03
C ASN A 274 1.51 -18.50 3.99
N ASN A 275 1.04 -18.32 5.22
CA ASN A 275 1.85 -17.95 6.37
C ASN A 275 1.39 -18.81 7.55
N ILE A 276 2.26 -19.70 8.02
CA ILE A 276 1.99 -20.66 9.06
C ILE A 276 3.08 -20.52 10.11
N GLY A 277 2.72 -20.17 11.33
CA GLY A 277 3.73 -19.94 12.35
C GLY A 277 3.17 -19.91 13.76
N LYS A 278 4.04 -20.30 14.68
CA LYS A 278 3.85 -20.14 16.11
C LYS A 278 4.63 -18.93 16.58
N TYR A 279 4.02 -18.12 17.43
CA TYR A 279 4.57 -16.88 17.98
C TYR A 279 4.58 -16.98 19.49
N ASP A 280 5.69 -16.60 20.13
CA ASP A 280 5.84 -16.58 21.59
C ASP A 280 6.22 -15.18 22.07
N ASN A 281 5.26 -14.47 22.63
CA ASN A 281 5.44 -13.11 23.13
C ASN A 281 5.34 -13.10 24.65
N PHE A 282 6.04 -12.19 25.30
CA PHE A 282 6.00 -12.07 26.74
C PHE A 282 6.16 -10.62 27.17
N GLY A 283 5.76 -10.31 28.40
CA GLY A 283 5.88 -8.96 28.92
C GLY A 283 5.62 -8.92 30.40
N TYR A 284 5.71 -7.74 30.98
CA TYR A 284 5.24 -7.52 32.33
C TYR A 284 4.73 -6.09 32.50
N ILE A 285 3.87 -5.93 33.51
CA ILE A 285 3.50 -4.63 34.08
C ILE A 285 3.73 -4.73 35.58
N SER A 286 4.52 -3.81 36.14
CA SER A 286 4.75 -3.66 37.57
C SER A 286 4.07 -2.38 38.04
N GLN A 287 3.28 -2.47 39.10
CA GLN A 287 2.51 -1.37 39.68
C GLN A 287 3.08 -1.06 41.07
N SER A 288 3.46 0.20 41.30
CA SER A 288 4.26 0.56 42.48
C SER A 288 3.40 0.82 43.73
N ASN A 289 2.12 1.16 43.57
CA ASN A 289 1.23 1.52 44.68
C ASN A 289 0.84 0.32 45.57
N ASP A 290 0.72 -0.88 45.00
CA ASP A 290 0.44 -2.13 45.72
C ASP A 290 1.58 -3.17 45.59
N ASN A 291 2.72 -2.73 45.06
CA ASN A 291 3.91 -3.54 44.78
C ASN A 291 3.59 -4.80 43.95
N SER A 292 2.59 -4.75 43.08
CA SER A 292 2.17 -5.90 42.29
C SER A 292 2.91 -6.01 40.95
N ARG A 293 3.00 -7.23 40.44
CA ARG A 293 3.57 -7.52 39.11
C ARG A 293 2.72 -8.52 38.36
N GLN A 294 2.36 -8.17 37.13
CA GLN A 294 1.72 -9.02 36.14
C GLN A 294 2.75 -9.46 35.10
N ASP A 295 3.05 -10.75 35.04
CA ASP A 295 3.86 -11.33 33.97
C ASP A 295 2.94 -11.98 32.92
N PHE A 296 3.13 -11.58 31.66
CA PHE A 296 2.34 -12.04 30.52
C PHE A 296 3.16 -13.00 29.67
N GLN A 297 2.51 -14.06 29.20
CA GLN A 297 3.03 -14.93 28.16
C GLN A 297 1.91 -15.25 27.18
N PHE A 298 2.14 -15.02 25.88
CA PHE A 298 1.17 -15.23 24.82
C PHE A 298 1.79 -16.11 23.73
N TYR A 299 1.17 -17.27 23.54
CA TYR A 299 1.48 -18.19 22.47
C TYR A 299 0.39 -18.14 21.43
N ASN A 300 0.72 -17.84 20.17
CA ASN A 300 -0.25 -17.82 19.07
C ASN A 300 0.19 -18.78 17.97
N ASN A 301 -0.70 -19.67 17.53
CA ASN A 301 -0.51 -20.56 16.40
C ASN A 301 -1.44 -20.13 15.27
N ASN A 302 -0.89 -19.37 14.32
CA ASN A 302 -1.66 -18.76 13.26
C ASN A 302 -1.34 -19.43 11.92
N LYS A 303 -2.39 -19.73 11.16
CA LYS A 303 -2.32 -20.24 9.80
C LYS A 303 -3.20 -19.36 8.92
N SER A 304 -2.64 -18.94 7.80
CA SER A 304 -3.35 -18.14 6.81
C SER A 304 -3.07 -18.69 5.42
N HIS A 305 -4.12 -18.76 4.62
CA HIS A 305 -4.08 -19.17 3.22
C HIS A 305 -4.79 -18.12 2.37
N LEU A 306 -4.04 -17.47 1.49
CA LEU A 306 -4.54 -16.45 0.58
C LEU A 306 -4.58 -17.01 -0.84
N PHE A 307 -5.74 -16.90 -1.48
CA PHE A 307 -5.97 -17.30 -2.87
C PHE A 307 -6.45 -16.10 -3.67
N LYS A 308 -5.78 -15.80 -4.77
CA LYS A 308 -6.24 -14.79 -5.73
C LYS A 308 -6.43 -15.42 -7.09
N VAL A 309 -7.52 -15.10 -7.76
CA VAL A 309 -7.76 -15.47 -9.16
C VAL A 309 -8.37 -14.29 -9.88
N GLY A 310 -7.87 -13.97 -11.06
CA GLY A 310 -8.40 -12.87 -11.86
C GLY A 310 -8.25 -13.08 -13.35
N VAL A 311 -9.05 -12.32 -14.08
CA VAL A 311 -9.10 -12.28 -15.54
C VAL A 311 -9.20 -10.84 -16.01
N ASP A 312 -8.34 -10.47 -16.95
CA ASP A 312 -8.52 -9.26 -17.75
C ASP A 312 -8.94 -9.67 -19.16
N TYR A 313 -10.06 -9.11 -19.61
CA TYR A 313 -10.60 -9.27 -20.94
C TYR A 313 -10.49 -7.97 -21.73
N TYR A 314 -9.61 -7.96 -22.73
CA TYR A 314 -9.40 -6.85 -23.65
C TYR A 314 -10.36 -6.96 -24.84
N LEU A 315 -11.58 -6.41 -24.70
CA LEU A 315 -12.62 -6.44 -25.74
C LEU A 315 -12.08 -5.91 -27.07
N ASN A 316 -11.40 -4.76 -26.99
CA ASN A 316 -10.70 -4.07 -28.06
C ASN A 316 -9.62 -3.15 -27.45
N ASP A 317 -9.00 -2.30 -28.27
CA ASP A 317 -7.88 -1.46 -27.83
C ASP A 317 -8.31 -0.37 -26.81
N ASN A 318 -9.60 -0.02 -26.79
CA ASN A 318 -10.16 1.03 -25.94
C ASN A 318 -10.84 0.48 -24.69
N ASN A 319 -11.34 -0.76 -24.71
CA ASN A 319 -12.22 -1.29 -23.67
C ASN A 319 -11.61 -2.50 -22.97
N THR A 320 -11.53 -2.45 -21.64
CA THR A 320 -11.00 -3.55 -20.82
C THR A 320 -11.96 -3.83 -19.68
N LEU A 321 -12.33 -5.10 -19.52
CA LEU A 321 -13.03 -5.62 -18.35
C LEU A 321 -12.03 -6.39 -17.50
N SER A 322 -11.98 -6.11 -16.22
CA SER A 322 -11.13 -6.86 -15.28
C SER A 322 -12.00 -7.37 -14.15
N PHE A 323 -11.86 -8.64 -13.82
CA PHE A 323 -12.48 -9.24 -12.66
C PHE A 323 -11.42 -9.97 -11.86
N PHE A 324 -11.43 -9.82 -10.54
CA PHE A 324 -10.69 -10.72 -9.69
C PHE A 324 -11.45 -11.01 -8.41
N THR A 325 -11.07 -12.13 -7.79
CA THR A 325 -11.44 -12.44 -6.43
C THR A 325 -10.21 -12.75 -5.59
N ASN A 326 -10.27 -12.37 -4.32
CA ASN A 326 -9.28 -12.71 -3.32
C ASN A 326 -10.00 -13.38 -2.15
N GLN A 327 -9.49 -14.52 -1.70
CA GLN A 327 -10.09 -15.34 -0.64
C GLN A 327 -9.01 -15.64 0.39
N ASN A 328 -9.27 -15.30 1.64
CA ASN A 328 -8.37 -15.61 2.75
C ASN A 328 -9.09 -16.49 3.76
N ILE A 329 -8.45 -17.60 4.12
CA ILE A 329 -8.87 -18.49 5.21
C ILE A 329 -7.82 -18.36 6.31
N PHE A 330 -8.27 -18.09 7.52
CA PHE A 330 -7.41 -17.95 8.70
C PHE A 330 -7.91 -18.83 9.83
N GLU A 331 -6.97 -19.55 10.45
CA GLU A 331 -7.14 -20.26 11.71
C GLU A 331 -6.12 -19.70 12.70
N GLY A 332 -6.58 -19.26 13.86
CA GLY A 332 -5.75 -18.76 14.94
C GLY A 332 -6.09 -19.46 16.24
N ASN A 333 -5.08 -20.04 16.89
CA ASN A 333 -5.22 -20.55 18.25
C ASN A 333 -4.25 -19.80 19.17
N GLY A 334 -4.79 -19.02 20.10
CA GLY A 334 -4.06 -18.25 21.08
C GLY A 334 -4.15 -18.87 22.48
N ILE A 335 -3.05 -18.85 23.22
CA ILE A 335 -3.00 -19.18 24.64
C ILE A 335 -2.23 -18.07 25.35
N GLY A 336 -2.92 -17.38 26.26
CA GLY A 336 -2.36 -16.39 27.16
C GLY A 336 -2.22 -16.96 28.58
N THR A 337 -1.16 -16.58 29.28
CA THR A 337 -1.07 -16.70 30.75
C THR A 337 -0.71 -15.35 31.32
N THR A 338 -1.48 -14.90 32.31
CA THR A 338 -1.16 -13.74 33.14
C THR A 338 -0.94 -14.22 34.57
N ASN A 339 0.29 -14.07 35.07
CA ASN A 339 0.63 -14.37 36.46
C ASN A 339 0.67 -13.06 37.24
N LEU A 340 -0.21 -12.90 38.22
CA LEU A 340 -0.29 -11.73 39.08
C LEU A 340 0.29 -12.08 40.45
N SER A 341 1.31 -11.33 40.87
CA SER A 341 1.98 -11.51 42.15
C SER A 341 1.89 -10.26 43.02
N PHE A 342 1.70 -10.48 44.32
CA PHE A 342 1.75 -9.46 45.37
C PHE A 342 2.79 -9.91 46.41
N PRO A 343 4.07 -9.53 46.25
CA PRO A 343 5.16 -9.96 47.12
C PRO A 343 4.89 -9.67 48.61
N ASP A 344 4.36 -8.49 48.92
CA ASP A 344 4.11 -8.07 50.31
C ASP A 344 2.97 -8.85 50.99
N GLN A 345 2.04 -9.41 50.20
CA GLN A 345 0.91 -10.19 50.70
C GLN A 345 1.15 -11.71 50.60
N ASN A 346 2.27 -12.13 50.00
CA ASN A 346 2.53 -13.52 49.61
C ASN A 346 1.36 -14.14 48.84
N LEU A 347 0.73 -13.36 47.96
CA LEU A 347 -0.42 -13.77 47.16
C LEU A 347 0.02 -13.95 45.70
N TYR A 348 -0.39 -15.08 45.13
CA TYR A 348 -0.16 -15.42 43.73
C TYR A 348 -1.47 -15.85 43.08
N GLN A 349 -1.80 -15.20 41.97
CA GLN A 349 -2.98 -15.47 41.18
C GLN A 349 -2.58 -15.69 39.73
N ARG A 350 -3.36 -16.48 39.01
CA ARG A 350 -3.07 -16.79 37.61
C ARG A 350 -4.34 -16.83 36.78
N GLN A 351 -4.33 -16.12 35.67
CA GLN A 351 -5.33 -16.23 34.62
C GLN A 351 -4.71 -17.01 33.45
N ILE A 352 -5.45 -17.97 32.92
CA ILE A 352 -5.14 -18.64 31.66
C ILE A 352 -6.25 -18.26 30.69
N PHE A 353 -5.86 -17.78 29.52
CA PHE A 353 -6.75 -17.42 28.43
C PHE A 353 -6.47 -18.35 27.26
N GLY A 354 -7.51 -18.94 26.68
CA GLY A 354 -7.45 -19.63 25.39
C GLY A 354 -8.36 -18.91 24.40
N SER A 355 -7.95 -18.73 23.16
CA SER A 355 -8.81 -18.24 22.09
C SER A 355 -8.64 -19.09 20.85
N ASP A 356 -9.76 -19.50 20.27
CA ASP A 356 -9.82 -20.15 18.96
C ASP A 356 -10.63 -19.25 18.04
N SER A 357 -10.02 -18.82 16.94
CA SER A 357 -10.59 -17.90 15.98
C SER A 357 -10.44 -18.45 14.57
N GLU A 358 -11.56 -18.57 13.88
CA GLU A 358 -11.62 -18.89 12.47
C GLU A 358 -12.24 -17.71 11.73
N ASN A 359 -11.55 -17.20 10.71
CA ASN A 359 -12.14 -16.20 9.82
C ASN A 359 -11.94 -16.50 8.35
N ASN A 360 -12.94 -16.09 7.58
CA ASN A 360 -12.94 -16.11 6.14
C ASN A 360 -13.16 -14.70 5.63
N SER A 361 -12.37 -14.28 4.64
CA SER A 361 -12.57 -12.99 3.98
C SER A 361 -12.59 -13.16 2.47
N GLY A 362 -13.65 -12.68 1.83
CA GLY A 362 -13.80 -12.62 0.38
C GLY A 362 -13.74 -11.19 -0.13
N GLN A 363 -13.12 -11.00 -1.29
CA GLN A 363 -13.18 -9.78 -2.09
C GLN A 363 -13.54 -10.16 -3.52
N TYR A 364 -14.46 -9.41 -4.11
CA TYR A 364 -14.90 -9.56 -5.50
C TYR A 364 -14.87 -8.19 -6.14
N ASN A 365 -14.03 -8.05 -7.16
CA ASN A 365 -13.75 -6.78 -7.76
C ASN A 365 -13.99 -6.83 -9.26
N PHE A 366 -14.76 -5.87 -9.75
CA PHE A 366 -15.05 -5.69 -11.16
C PHE A 366 -14.64 -4.27 -11.58
N VAL A 367 -13.89 -4.18 -12.67
CA VAL A 367 -13.49 -2.90 -13.28
C VAL A 367 -13.80 -2.89 -14.76
N TYR A 368 -14.42 -1.82 -15.21
CA TYR A 368 -14.51 -1.45 -16.62
C TYR A 368 -13.67 -0.19 -16.87
N LYS A 369 -12.71 -0.30 -17.78
CA LYS A 369 -11.87 0.80 -18.21
C LYS A 369 -12.09 1.11 -19.68
N HIS A 370 -12.49 2.35 -19.95
CA HIS A 370 -12.61 2.90 -21.29
C HIS A 370 -11.50 3.93 -21.55
N LEU A 371 -10.79 3.75 -22.65
CA LEU A 371 -9.83 4.69 -23.22
C LEU A 371 -10.53 5.44 -24.34
N PHE A 372 -10.61 6.77 -24.24
CA PHE A 372 -11.17 7.57 -25.32
C PHE A 372 -10.13 7.77 -26.44
N LYS A 373 -10.49 8.53 -27.46
CA LYS A 373 -9.59 8.81 -28.60
C LYS A 373 -8.48 9.77 -28.22
N ASP A 374 -8.77 10.71 -27.31
CA ASP A 374 -7.78 11.66 -26.83
C ASP A 374 -6.80 10.92 -25.92
N GLU A 375 -5.51 11.21 -26.11
CA GLU A 375 -4.45 10.54 -25.37
C GLU A 375 -4.59 10.82 -23.88
N ASN A 376 -4.58 9.76 -23.05
CA ASN A 376 -4.76 9.83 -21.59
C ASN A 376 -6.16 10.26 -21.11
N GLU A 377 -7.16 10.31 -21.99
CA GLU A 377 -8.56 10.47 -21.58
C GLU A 377 -9.16 9.11 -21.21
N THR A 378 -9.65 8.96 -19.98
CA THR A 378 -10.13 7.67 -19.44
C THR A 378 -11.42 7.78 -18.65
N LEU A 379 -12.24 6.74 -18.73
CA LEU A 379 -13.35 6.49 -17.80
C LEU A 379 -13.11 5.13 -17.13
N ASP A 380 -13.02 5.13 -15.81
CA ASP A 380 -12.88 3.95 -14.98
C ASP A 380 -14.15 3.80 -14.12
N ILE A 381 -14.80 2.63 -14.20
CA ILE A 381 -15.95 2.25 -13.36
C ILE A 381 -15.53 1.00 -12.59
N GLU A 382 -15.64 1.05 -11.27
CA GLU A 382 -15.25 -0.04 -10.39
C GLU A 382 -16.37 -0.35 -9.39
N VAL A 383 -16.61 -1.65 -9.19
CA VAL A 383 -17.48 -2.18 -8.14
C VAL A 383 -16.67 -3.21 -7.36
N ASP A 384 -16.55 -2.98 -6.06
CA ASP A 384 -15.82 -3.82 -5.14
C ASP A 384 -16.75 -4.25 -4.01
N TYR A 385 -17.00 -5.55 -3.91
CA TYR A 385 -17.77 -6.15 -2.82
C TYR A 385 -16.86 -7.01 -1.97
N ASN A 386 -16.96 -6.88 -0.66
CA ASN A 386 -16.20 -7.68 0.28
C ASN A 386 -17.10 -8.22 1.37
N ASP A 387 -16.75 -9.40 1.83
CA ASP A 387 -17.36 -10.06 2.97
C ASP A 387 -16.28 -10.57 3.92
N PHE A 388 -16.63 -10.60 5.21
CA PHE A 388 -15.78 -11.13 6.26
C PHE A 388 -16.68 -11.79 7.31
N THR A 389 -16.31 -13.00 7.70
CA THR A 389 -16.90 -13.70 8.83
C THR A 389 -15.81 -14.13 9.79
N ASN A 390 -16.07 -14.00 11.08
CA ASN A 390 -15.21 -14.51 12.14
C ASN A 390 -16.06 -15.14 13.23
N THR A 391 -15.66 -16.31 13.68
CA THR A 391 -16.15 -16.90 14.93
C THR A 391 -14.96 -17.04 15.86
N GLU A 392 -15.13 -16.56 17.08
CA GLU A 392 -14.15 -16.65 18.14
C GLU A 392 -14.78 -17.24 19.40
N VAL A 393 -14.09 -18.21 19.98
CA VAL A 393 -14.40 -18.76 21.30
C VAL A 393 -13.20 -18.49 22.20
N ALA A 394 -13.45 -17.77 23.30
CA ALA A 394 -12.43 -17.40 24.25
C ALA A 394 -12.75 -18.00 25.63
N ASP A 395 -11.86 -18.86 26.13
CA ASP A 395 -11.94 -19.48 27.45
C ASP A 395 -11.05 -18.72 28.44
N PHE A 396 -11.60 -18.36 29.60
CA PHE A 396 -10.88 -17.71 30.69
C PHE A 396 -10.93 -18.56 31.95
N ASN A 397 -9.76 -18.92 32.49
CA ASN A 397 -9.64 -19.70 33.72
C ASN A 397 -8.85 -18.90 34.76
N TYR A 398 -9.41 -18.77 35.96
CA TYR A 398 -8.88 -17.95 37.04
C TYR A 398 -8.52 -18.81 38.26
N ILE A 399 -7.23 -18.88 38.58
CA ILE A 399 -6.68 -19.65 39.69
C ILE A 399 -6.36 -18.68 40.84
N ASN A 400 -6.87 -19.00 42.03
CA ASN A 400 -6.76 -18.18 43.25
C ASN A 400 -7.41 -16.79 43.16
N PHE A 401 -8.42 -16.63 42.31
CA PHE A 401 -9.29 -15.45 42.30
C PHE A 401 -10.58 -15.72 43.07
N SER A 402 -11.08 -14.72 43.79
CA SER A 402 -12.43 -14.72 44.33
C SER A 402 -13.48 -14.35 43.28
N PHE A 403 -13.09 -13.52 42.31
CA PHE A 403 -13.85 -13.08 41.16
C PHE A 403 -12.86 -12.53 40.10
N PRO A 404 -13.13 -12.68 38.79
CA PRO A 404 -14.24 -13.42 38.18
C PRO A 404 -14.06 -14.96 38.29
N PRO A 405 -15.15 -15.74 38.18
CA PRO A 405 -15.06 -17.20 38.00
C PRO A 405 -14.57 -17.54 36.58
N ASP A 406 -14.32 -18.82 36.33
CA ASP A 406 -14.06 -19.32 34.97
C ASP A 406 -15.27 -19.07 34.06
N TYR A 407 -15.02 -18.63 32.82
CA TYR A 407 -16.07 -18.39 31.84
C TYR A 407 -15.58 -18.49 30.41
N ASN A 408 -16.54 -18.58 29.50
CA ASN A 408 -16.31 -18.60 28.06
C ASN A 408 -17.05 -17.42 27.41
N ASP A 409 -16.37 -16.73 26.50
CA ASP A 409 -16.92 -15.72 25.62
C ASP A 409 -17.03 -16.30 24.20
N TYR A 410 -18.12 -15.96 23.51
CA TYR A 410 -18.41 -16.34 22.14
C TYR A 410 -18.69 -15.08 21.34
N VAL A 411 -17.90 -14.85 20.28
CA VAL A 411 -18.02 -13.70 19.40
C VAL A 411 -18.21 -14.16 17.97
N ASP A 412 -19.33 -13.78 17.36
CA ASP A 412 -19.59 -13.97 15.95
C ASP A 412 -19.61 -12.59 15.27
N THR A 413 -18.78 -12.40 14.25
CA THR A 413 -18.73 -11.17 13.48
C THR A 413 -19.04 -11.46 12.02
N LYS A 414 -19.97 -10.70 11.45
CA LYS A 414 -20.22 -10.65 10.01
C LYS A 414 -20.08 -9.21 9.54
N ARG A 415 -19.32 -9.01 8.49
CA ARG A 415 -19.05 -7.68 7.93
C ARG A 415 -19.12 -7.72 6.42
N ASP A 416 -19.75 -6.71 5.84
CA ASP A 416 -19.83 -6.52 4.40
C ASP A 416 -19.52 -5.07 4.03
N GLN A 417 -18.90 -4.91 2.86
CA GLN A 417 -18.60 -3.59 2.31
C GLN A 417 -18.75 -3.59 0.81
N THR A 418 -19.56 -2.65 0.30
CA THR A 418 -19.67 -2.37 -1.14
C THR A 418 -19.11 -0.99 -1.43
N THR A 419 -18.17 -0.90 -2.36
CA THR A 419 -17.66 0.37 -2.90
C THR A 419 -17.92 0.44 -4.39
N ILE A 420 -18.51 1.56 -4.84
CA ILE A 420 -18.77 1.84 -6.26
C ILE A 420 -18.05 3.14 -6.59
N ASN A 421 -17.13 3.09 -7.55
CA ASN A 421 -16.32 4.23 -8.00
C ASN A 421 -16.57 4.51 -9.49
N VAL A 422 -16.67 5.79 -9.82
CA VAL A 422 -16.67 6.28 -11.20
C VAL A 422 -15.70 7.43 -11.30
N ASP A 423 -14.64 7.25 -12.09
CA ASP A 423 -13.58 8.23 -12.31
C ASP A 423 -13.48 8.59 -13.79
N TYR A 424 -13.51 9.88 -14.10
CA TYR A 424 -13.28 10.41 -15.44
C TYR A 424 -12.10 11.37 -15.44
N VAL A 425 -11.13 11.10 -16.31
CA VAL A 425 -9.93 11.92 -16.51
C VAL A 425 -9.99 12.51 -17.91
N LYS A 426 -9.93 13.84 -17.97
CA LYS A 426 -9.92 14.60 -19.22
C LYS A 426 -8.66 15.46 -19.33
N PRO A 427 -7.74 15.16 -20.27
CA PRO A 427 -6.69 16.09 -20.65
C PRO A 427 -7.34 17.24 -21.43
N ILE A 428 -7.31 18.46 -20.88
CA ILE A 428 -7.83 19.65 -21.56
C ILE A 428 -6.88 20.09 -22.67
N ASN A 429 -5.57 19.90 -22.44
CA ASN A 429 -4.48 20.04 -23.40
C ASN A 429 -3.25 19.31 -22.83
N GLU A 430 -2.12 19.34 -23.54
CA GLU A 430 -0.85 18.72 -23.15
C GLU A 430 -0.34 19.15 -21.75
N SER A 431 -0.74 20.34 -21.30
CA SER A 431 -0.27 20.95 -20.06
C SER A 431 -1.29 20.91 -18.92
N SER A 432 -2.53 20.47 -19.15
CA SER A 432 -3.59 20.54 -18.13
C SER A 432 -4.58 19.38 -18.20
N LYS A 433 -5.03 18.94 -17.03
CA LYS A 433 -5.98 17.85 -16.86
C LYS A 433 -7.06 18.19 -15.85
N LEU A 434 -8.23 17.63 -16.08
CA LEU A 434 -9.39 17.67 -15.19
C LEU A 434 -9.73 16.25 -14.78
N GLU A 435 -9.91 16.01 -13.49
CA GLU A 435 -10.35 14.73 -12.94
C GLU A 435 -11.64 14.96 -12.16
N ILE A 436 -12.66 14.18 -12.47
CA ILE A 436 -13.98 14.23 -11.84
C ILE A 436 -14.35 12.81 -11.45
N GLY A 437 -14.87 12.61 -10.25
CA GLY A 437 -15.39 11.31 -9.89
C GLY A 437 -16.41 11.32 -8.76
N ALA A 438 -17.04 10.17 -8.58
CA ALA A 438 -18.02 9.91 -7.54
C ALA A 438 -17.78 8.53 -6.92
N GLU A 439 -17.96 8.44 -5.60
CA GLU A 439 -17.83 7.18 -4.85
C GLU A 439 -19.05 7.01 -3.93
N ALA A 440 -19.58 5.80 -3.89
CA ALA A 440 -20.50 5.33 -2.85
C ALA A 440 -19.83 4.18 -2.08
N ARG A 441 -19.77 4.28 -0.75
CA ARG A 441 -19.29 3.23 0.14
C ARG A 441 -20.36 2.89 1.16
N LEU A 442 -20.79 1.64 1.16
CA LEU A 442 -21.79 1.09 2.06
C LEU A 442 -21.08 0.04 2.92
N PHE A 443 -21.06 0.26 4.22
CA PHE A 443 -20.39 -0.60 5.19
C PHE A 443 -21.37 -1.05 6.25
N ASN A 444 -21.40 -2.35 6.51
CA ASN A 444 -22.20 -2.95 7.56
C ASN A 444 -21.37 -3.96 8.36
N THR A 445 -21.57 -3.99 9.67
CA THR A 445 -21.04 -5.04 10.53
C THR A 445 -22.06 -5.39 11.60
N ASP A 446 -22.30 -6.70 11.71
CA ASP A 446 -23.16 -7.31 12.72
C ASP A 446 -22.25 -8.14 13.63
N LEU A 447 -22.23 -7.83 14.92
CA LEU A 447 -21.43 -8.54 15.91
C LEU A 447 -22.32 -9.08 17.02
N GLY A 448 -22.30 -10.39 17.22
CA GLY A 448 -22.97 -11.09 18.30
C GLY A 448 -21.97 -11.48 19.38
N TYR A 449 -22.26 -11.12 20.63
CA TYR A 449 -21.49 -11.49 21.80
C TYR A 449 -22.35 -12.22 22.82
N ARG A 450 -21.83 -13.32 23.33
CA ARG A 450 -22.43 -14.10 24.41
C ARG A 450 -21.35 -14.52 25.38
N SER A 451 -21.67 -14.56 26.66
CA SER A 451 -20.74 -14.98 27.70
C SER A 451 -21.43 -15.91 28.70
N THR A 452 -20.69 -16.87 29.24
CA THR A 452 -21.11 -17.64 30.43
C THR A 452 -20.65 -16.96 31.74
N GLY A 453 -19.96 -15.83 31.62
CA GLY A 453 -19.37 -15.11 32.74
C GLY A 453 -20.35 -14.19 33.46
N PHE A 454 -19.79 -13.47 34.41
CA PHE A 454 -20.50 -12.51 35.24
C PHE A 454 -19.84 -11.13 35.13
N THR A 455 -20.65 -10.10 35.28
CA THR A 455 -20.25 -8.69 35.31
C THR A 455 -20.85 -7.99 36.52
N PHE A 456 -20.35 -6.81 36.84
CA PHE A 456 -21.00 -5.91 37.78
C PHE A 456 -22.05 -5.07 37.06
N ASN A 457 -23.20 -4.83 37.69
CA ASN A 457 -24.17 -3.83 37.27
C ASN A 457 -23.86 -2.45 37.87
N ASP A 458 -24.63 -1.43 37.52
CA ASP A 458 -24.44 -0.04 37.98
C ASP A 458 -24.49 0.11 39.51
N GLN A 459 -25.12 -0.83 40.21
CA GLN A 459 -25.19 -0.87 41.68
C GLN A 459 -24.06 -1.72 42.31
N GLY A 460 -23.10 -2.19 41.52
CA GLY A 460 -21.98 -3.02 41.97
C GLY A 460 -22.35 -4.47 42.29
N ASN A 461 -23.54 -4.93 41.90
CA ASN A 461 -23.95 -6.33 42.12
C ASN A 461 -23.47 -7.21 40.97
N VAL A 462 -23.03 -8.43 41.31
CA VAL A 462 -22.64 -9.44 40.33
C VAL A 462 -23.88 -10.01 39.66
N ILE A 463 -23.95 -9.91 38.33
CA ILE A 463 -25.02 -10.44 37.48
C ILE A 463 -24.42 -11.23 36.30
N PRO A 464 -25.16 -12.14 35.66
CA PRO A 464 -24.71 -12.75 34.41
C PRO A 464 -24.42 -11.67 33.36
N THR A 465 -23.32 -11.82 32.63
CA THR A 465 -22.97 -10.89 31.56
C THR A 465 -24.05 -10.93 30.48
N PRO A 466 -24.64 -9.77 30.10
CA PRO A 466 -25.67 -9.75 29.08
C PRO A 466 -25.11 -10.18 27.73
N SER A 467 -25.95 -10.81 26.90
CA SER A 467 -25.61 -11.01 25.49
C SER A 467 -25.77 -9.69 24.75
N THR A 468 -24.88 -9.38 23.82
CA THR A 468 -24.89 -8.11 23.09
C THR A 468 -24.97 -8.37 21.59
N ALA A 469 -25.92 -7.74 20.91
CA ALA A 469 -25.94 -7.65 19.45
C ALA A 469 -25.58 -6.22 19.05
N PHE A 470 -24.50 -6.05 18.31
CA PHE A 470 -24.00 -4.76 17.87
C PHE A 470 -24.10 -4.63 16.34
N ASP A 471 -24.96 -3.73 15.87
CA ASP A 471 -25.15 -3.38 14.45
C ASP A 471 -24.48 -2.02 14.21
N TYR A 472 -23.47 -1.98 13.35
CA TYR A 472 -22.79 -0.74 12.95
C TYR A 472 -22.81 -0.57 11.44
N LYS A 473 -23.46 0.51 11.00
CA LYS A 473 -23.64 0.90 9.60
C LYS A 473 -23.01 2.23 9.30
N ARG A 474 -22.32 2.30 8.17
CA ARG A 474 -21.70 3.54 7.68
C ARG A 474 -21.85 3.66 6.16
N ASP A 475 -22.67 4.63 5.76
CA ASP A 475 -22.86 4.98 4.36
C ASP A 475 -22.14 6.29 4.04
N ILE A 476 -21.36 6.30 2.97
CA ILE A 476 -20.61 7.48 2.50
C ILE A 476 -20.90 7.68 1.03
N PHE A 477 -21.43 8.85 0.69
CA PHE A 477 -21.62 9.30 -0.69
C PHE A 477 -20.73 10.49 -0.96
N SER A 478 -20.03 10.49 -2.08
CA SER A 478 -19.04 11.53 -2.35
C SER A 478 -18.91 11.88 -3.82
N ALA A 479 -18.44 13.09 -4.05
CA ALA A 479 -18.03 13.57 -5.35
C ALA A 479 -16.76 14.43 -5.22
N TYR A 480 -15.90 14.39 -6.22
CA TYR A 480 -14.68 15.18 -6.24
C TYR A 480 -14.41 15.82 -7.59
N LEU A 481 -13.63 16.90 -7.53
CA LEU A 481 -13.11 17.62 -8.68
C LEU A 481 -11.65 17.95 -8.42
N THR A 482 -10.78 17.68 -9.39
CA THR A 482 -9.37 18.05 -9.35
C THR A 482 -8.95 18.66 -10.69
N TYR A 483 -8.22 19.78 -10.63
CA TYR A 483 -7.62 20.42 -11.79
C TYR A 483 -6.11 20.49 -11.61
N GLY A 484 -5.36 20.01 -12.60
CA GLY A 484 -3.91 20.06 -12.62
C GLY A 484 -3.40 20.80 -13.86
N LYS A 485 -2.34 21.59 -13.70
CA LYS A 485 -1.67 22.26 -14.82
C LYS A 485 -0.17 22.41 -14.60
N THR A 486 0.59 22.22 -15.67
CA THR A 486 2.02 22.54 -15.77
C THR A 486 2.22 23.76 -16.66
N ILE A 487 3.07 24.70 -16.24
CA ILE A 487 3.39 25.94 -16.97
C ILE A 487 4.90 25.99 -17.17
N ASN A 488 5.32 26.09 -18.44
CA ASN A 488 6.72 26.22 -18.85
C ASN A 488 7.63 25.14 -18.24
N GLU A 489 7.11 23.94 -17.99
CA GLU A 489 7.80 22.78 -17.36
C GLU A 489 8.39 23.01 -15.95
N LYS A 490 8.37 24.25 -15.47
CA LYS A 490 8.93 24.65 -14.17
C LYS A 490 7.89 24.68 -13.08
N TRP A 491 6.65 25.03 -13.40
CA TRP A 491 5.59 25.19 -12.41
C TRP A 491 4.51 24.16 -12.66
N SER A 492 4.26 23.28 -11.70
CA SER A 492 3.13 22.36 -11.75
C SER A 492 2.26 22.57 -10.53
N TYR A 493 0.98 22.82 -10.72
CA TYR A 493 0.02 22.95 -9.63
C TYR A 493 -1.16 22.01 -9.82
N GLN A 494 -1.73 21.57 -8.70
CA GLN A 494 -2.91 20.73 -8.65
C GLN A 494 -3.78 21.20 -7.51
N VAL A 495 -5.05 21.48 -7.80
CA VAL A 495 -6.04 21.91 -6.80
C VAL A 495 -7.27 21.03 -6.94
N GLY A 496 -7.84 20.60 -5.83
CA GLY A 496 -9.04 19.78 -5.85
C GLY A 496 -9.80 19.82 -4.53
N ALA A 497 -11.07 19.45 -4.59
CA ALA A 497 -11.92 19.31 -3.43
C ALA A 497 -12.82 18.10 -3.57
N ARG A 498 -13.07 17.43 -2.45
CA ARG A 498 -14.00 16.31 -2.34
C ARG A 498 -15.07 16.65 -1.30
N ALA A 499 -16.33 16.43 -1.64
CA ALA A 499 -17.45 16.57 -0.73
C ALA A 499 -17.97 15.18 -0.37
N GLU A 500 -18.25 14.94 0.91
CA GLU A 500 -18.82 13.68 1.40
C GLU A 500 -20.04 13.94 2.27
N GLN A 501 -21.12 13.21 2.01
CA GLN A 501 -22.22 12.99 2.95
C GLN A 501 -21.98 11.65 3.64
N VAL A 502 -21.90 11.67 4.96
CA VAL A 502 -21.71 10.48 5.80
C VAL A 502 -22.96 10.27 6.65
N LYS A 503 -23.34 8.99 6.80
CA LYS A 503 -24.35 8.56 7.75
C LYS A 503 -23.82 7.41 8.57
N VAL A 504 -23.87 7.53 9.89
CA VAL A 504 -23.41 6.49 10.81
C VAL A 504 -24.55 6.12 11.74
N LYS A 505 -24.80 4.82 11.87
CA LYS A 505 -25.69 4.27 12.89
C LYS A 505 -24.96 3.15 13.61
N ALA A 506 -24.88 3.23 14.92
CA ALA A 506 -24.39 2.18 15.79
C ALA A 506 -25.49 1.84 16.81
N GLU A 507 -25.79 0.57 16.99
CA GLU A 507 -26.83 0.13 17.91
C GLU A 507 -26.35 -1.12 18.65
N ALA A 508 -26.08 -0.99 19.95
CA ALA A 508 -25.82 -2.14 20.81
C ALA A 508 -27.08 -2.51 21.59
N LEU A 509 -27.55 -3.74 21.40
CA LEU A 509 -28.68 -4.32 22.12
C LEU A 509 -28.15 -5.33 23.15
N ASN A 510 -28.18 -4.94 24.41
CA ASN A 510 -27.91 -5.83 25.53
C ASN A 510 -29.18 -6.59 25.92
N MET A 511 -29.08 -7.90 26.07
CA MET A 511 -30.15 -8.81 26.49
C MET A 511 -29.74 -9.47 27.81
N PHE A 512 -30.49 -9.16 28.87
CA PHE A 512 -30.24 -9.67 30.21
C PHE A 512 -31.00 -10.99 30.45
N THR A 513 -30.53 -11.79 31.40
CA THR A 513 -31.11 -13.10 31.72
C THR A 513 -32.53 -13.03 32.30
N ASP A 514 -32.94 -11.88 32.84
CA ASP A 514 -34.29 -11.64 33.33
C ASP A 514 -35.29 -11.29 32.20
N GLY A 515 -34.83 -11.26 30.94
CA GLY A 515 -35.62 -10.94 29.76
C GLY A 515 -35.71 -9.45 29.44
N THR A 516 -35.08 -8.58 30.24
CA THR A 516 -34.98 -7.15 29.94
C THR A 516 -33.96 -6.88 28.84
N THR A 517 -34.15 -5.79 28.11
CA THR A 517 -33.22 -5.35 27.07
C THR A 517 -32.86 -3.88 27.26
N GLN A 518 -31.62 -3.54 26.89
CA GLN A 518 -31.11 -2.18 26.88
C GLN A 518 -30.54 -1.89 25.50
N VAL A 519 -31.00 -0.80 24.89
CA VAL A 519 -30.49 -0.33 23.61
C VAL A 519 -29.57 0.86 23.88
N LEU A 520 -28.37 0.84 23.32
CA LEU A 520 -27.40 1.93 23.31
C LEU A 520 -27.26 2.43 21.87
N PRO A 521 -28.15 3.32 21.40
CA PRO A 521 -28.10 3.84 20.05
C PRO A 521 -27.16 5.03 19.95
N PHE A 522 -26.41 5.09 18.86
CA PHE A 522 -25.60 6.25 18.49
C PHE A 522 -25.74 6.52 16.99
N THR A 523 -25.88 7.79 16.64
CA THR A 523 -25.98 8.24 15.25
C THR A 523 -25.09 9.45 15.03
N ASN A 524 -24.39 9.47 13.90
CA ASN A 524 -23.55 10.59 13.52
C ASN A 524 -23.61 10.85 12.01
N ASP A 525 -24.45 11.81 11.62
CA ASP A 525 -24.67 12.21 10.24
C ASP A 525 -24.05 13.59 10.00
N TYR A 526 -23.17 13.69 9.00
CA TYR A 526 -22.49 14.95 8.70
C TYR A 526 -22.13 15.09 7.23
N PHE A 527 -21.93 16.33 6.81
CA PHE A 527 -21.42 16.71 5.50
C PHE A 527 -20.09 17.43 5.67
N GLN A 528 -19.07 17.01 4.91
CA GLN A 528 -17.74 17.59 5.01
C GLN A 528 -17.09 17.79 3.63
N VAL A 529 -16.28 18.84 3.51
CA VAL A 529 -15.45 19.12 2.34
C VAL A 529 -13.96 18.95 2.70
N TYR A 530 -13.23 18.29 1.80
CA TYR A 530 -11.81 17.98 1.89
C TYR A 530 -11.04 18.62 0.74
N PRO A 531 -10.54 19.85 0.91
CA PRO A 531 -9.67 20.49 -0.06
C PRO A 531 -8.26 19.89 -0.07
N SER A 532 -7.62 19.94 -1.24
CA SER A 532 -6.21 19.59 -1.44
C SER A 532 -5.59 20.54 -2.46
N ALA A 533 -4.36 20.98 -2.20
CA ALA A 533 -3.60 21.84 -3.10
C ALA A 533 -2.12 21.44 -3.10
N PHE A 534 -1.52 21.41 -4.29
CA PHE A 534 -0.12 21.08 -4.52
C PHE A 534 0.48 22.11 -5.47
N LEU A 535 1.70 22.52 -5.16
CA LEU A 535 2.51 23.39 -6.00
C LEU A 535 3.92 22.82 -6.05
N THR A 536 4.43 22.58 -7.25
CA THR A 536 5.82 22.16 -7.48
C THR A 536 6.50 23.20 -8.37
N TYR A 537 7.68 23.65 -7.93
CA TYR A 537 8.59 24.49 -8.69
C TYR A 537 9.88 23.74 -8.98
N ALA A 538 10.03 23.25 -10.21
CA ALA A 538 11.27 22.69 -10.74
C ALA A 538 12.21 23.84 -11.16
N ALA A 539 13.00 24.34 -10.20
CA ALA A 539 13.97 25.41 -10.46
C ALA A 539 15.04 25.00 -11.49
N SER A 540 15.35 23.69 -11.57
CA SER A 540 16.22 23.05 -12.57
C SER A 540 16.00 21.53 -12.51
N ASP A 541 16.57 20.76 -13.44
CA ASP A 541 16.59 19.28 -13.40
C ASP A 541 17.14 18.70 -12.10
N LYS A 542 17.91 19.50 -11.35
CA LYS A 542 18.52 19.09 -10.08
C LYS A 542 17.80 19.59 -8.84
N ASN A 543 16.89 20.57 -8.95
CA ASN A 543 16.30 21.24 -7.79
C ASN A 543 14.81 21.36 -7.99
N SER A 544 14.03 20.81 -7.05
CA SER A 544 12.60 21.04 -6.99
C SER A 544 12.18 21.47 -5.58
N TYR A 545 11.21 22.37 -5.55
CA TYR A 545 10.51 22.80 -4.34
C TYR A 545 9.06 22.36 -4.47
N GLN A 546 8.48 21.81 -3.41
CA GLN A 546 7.11 21.36 -3.39
C GLN A 546 6.43 21.95 -2.16
N PHE A 547 5.20 22.39 -2.32
CA PHE A 547 4.32 22.84 -1.25
C PHE A 547 2.99 22.08 -1.39
N SER A 548 2.47 21.58 -0.27
CA SER A 548 1.18 20.89 -0.26
C SER A 548 0.34 21.27 0.96
N LEU A 549 -0.96 21.39 0.72
CA LEU A 549 -1.99 21.60 1.73
C LEU A 549 -3.05 20.53 1.58
N SER A 550 -3.50 19.95 2.69
CA SER A 550 -4.62 19.01 2.67
C SER A 550 -5.44 19.05 3.96
N ARG A 551 -6.74 18.75 3.85
CA ARG A 551 -7.59 18.37 4.98
C ARG A 551 -8.05 16.93 4.81
N ARG A 552 -7.93 16.14 5.87
CA ARG A 552 -8.26 14.71 5.92
C ARG A 552 -9.11 14.40 7.15
N VAL A 553 -9.74 13.23 7.17
CA VAL A 553 -10.56 12.74 8.30
C VAL A 553 -10.04 11.40 8.77
N ASP A 554 -10.16 11.15 10.06
CA ASP A 554 -10.13 9.81 10.62
C ASP A 554 -11.48 9.52 11.25
N ARG A 555 -12.09 8.42 10.83
CA ARG A 555 -13.35 7.98 11.41
C ARG A 555 -13.02 6.86 12.39
N PRO A 556 -13.64 6.84 13.58
CA PRO A 556 -13.43 5.76 14.54
C PRO A 556 -13.58 4.40 13.86
N GLY A 557 -12.56 3.56 14.03
CA GLY A 557 -12.58 2.18 13.57
C GLY A 557 -13.55 1.34 14.41
N LEU A 558 -13.93 0.15 13.89
CA LEU A 558 -14.87 -0.73 14.58
C LEU A 558 -14.42 -1.06 16.02
N GLN A 559 -13.14 -1.39 16.22
CA GLN A 559 -12.59 -1.66 17.56
C GLN A 559 -12.69 -0.46 18.51
N GLN A 560 -12.57 0.76 17.99
CA GLN A 560 -12.65 1.97 18.81
C GLN A 560 -14.07 2.27 19.26
N VAL A 561 -15.09 1.83 18.52
CA VAL A 561 -16.51 2.06 18.85
C VAL A 561 -17.23 0.83 19.39
N ASN A 562 -16.61 -0.35 19.34
CA ASN A 562 -17.24 -1.60 19.78
C ASN A 562 -17.36 -1.60 21.32
N PRO A 563 -18.60 -1.58 21.89
CA PRO A 563 -18.79 -1.55 23.33
C PRO A 563 -18.54 -2.92 24.00
N ILE A 564 -18.35 -3.98 23.21
CA ILE A 564 -18.03 -5.31 23.73
C ILE A 564 -16.56 -5.35 24.11
N ARG A 565 -16.27 -5.95 25.28
CA ARG A 565 -14.91 -6.11 25.82
C ARG A 565 -14.03 -6.85 24.81
N GLU A 566 -12.99 -6.18 24.32
CA GLU A 566 -12.12 -6.72 23.28
C GLU A 566 -11.14 -7.76 23.84
N TRP A 567 -10.49 -7.43 24.96
CA TRP A 567 -9.62 -8.33 25.70
C TRP A 567 -9.55 -7.88 27.17
N SER A 568 -9.13 -8.80 28.05
CA SER A 568 -8.94 -8.49 29.45
C SER A 568 -7.81 -9.30 30.09
N THR A 569 -7.21 -8.69 31.09
CA THR A 569 -6.27 -9.26 32.05
C THR A 569 -6.85 -9.06 33.44
N PRO A 570 -6.27 -9.63 34.52
CA PRO A 570 -6.81 -9.45 35.85
C PRO A 570 -6.91 -7.99 36.32
N ARG A 571 -6.10 -7.08 35.76
CA ARG A 571 -6.11 -5.65 36.14
C ARG A 571 -6.53 -4.69 35.04
N VAL A 572 -6.61 -5.13 33.79
CA VAL A 572 -6.89 -4.24 32.64
C VAL A 572 -7.94 -4.85 31.73
N SER A 573 -9.01 -4.12 31.45
CA SER A 573 -10.01 -4.48 30.45
C SER A 573 -10.09 -3.43 29.34
N SER A 574 -10.20 -3.86 28.08
CA SER A 574 -10.27 -2.96 26.91
C SER A 574 -11.68 -2.91 26.33
N TYR A 575 -12.20 -1.70 26.13
CA TYR A 575 -13.51 -1.43 25.54
C TYR A 575 -13.40 -0.32 24.49
N GLY A 576 -14.30 -0.32 23.52
CA GLY A 576 -14.53 0.84 22.66
C GLY A 576 -15.47 1.86 23.31
N ASN A 577 -15.60 3.00 22.65
CA ASN A 577 -16.52 4.08 22.98
C ASN A 577 -17.40 4.36 21.76
N THR A 578 -18.69 4.02 21.86
CA THR A 578 -19.67 4.20 20.77
C THR A 578 -19.90 5.65 20.39
N GLU A 579 -19.57 6.60 21.28
CA GLU A 579 -19.85 8.03 21.09
C GLU A 579 -18.76 8.79 20.34
N LEU A 580 -17.68 8.10 19.95
CA LEU A 580 -16.55 8.73 19.27
C LEU A 580 -16.98 9.46 18.00
N GLN A 581 -16.45 10.67 17.88
CA GLN A 581 -16.59 11.53 16.72
C GLN A 581 -15.36 11.37 15.82
N PRO A 582 -15.50 11.65 14.50
CA PRO A 582 -14.35 11.73 13.61
C PRO A 582 -13.41 12.85 14.03
N GLN A 583 -12.11 12.64 13.83
CA GLN A 583 -11.09 13.66 13.99
C GLN A 583 -10.61 14.17 12.63
N PHE A 584 -10.18 15.43 12.55
CA PHE A 584 -9.76 16.03 11.28
C PHE A 584 -8.31 16.46 11.32
N THR A 585 -7.57 16.16 10.26
CA THR A 585 -6.18 16.60 10.10
C THR A 585 -6.08 17.67 9.05
N ASN A 586 -5.48 18.81 9.40
CA ASN A 586 -5.05 19.83 8.46
C ASN A 586 -3.52 19.82 8.39
N SER A 587 -2.98 19.59 7.21
CA SER A 587 -1.53 19.45 6.99
C SER A 587 -1.03 20.48 6.00
N ALA A 588 0.11 21.09 6.32
CA ALA A 588 0.90 21.93 5.44
C ALA A 588 2.34 21.42 5.39
N GLU A 589 2.86 21.19 4.18
CA GLU A 589 4.22 20.68 3.98
C GLU A 589 4.96 21.48 2.92
N ALA A 590 6.25 21.71 3.15
CA ALA A 590 7.16 22.24 2.15
C ALA A 590 8.40 21.34 2.06
N ASN A 591 8.70 20.86 0.85
CA ASN A 591 9.81 19.95 0.57
C ASN A 591 10.77 20.58 -0.45
N TYR A 592 12.07 20.42 -0.22
CA TYR A 592 13.13 20.70 -1.16
C TYR A 592 13.82 19.39 -1.54
N THR A 593 13.88 19.07 -2.82
CA THR A 593 14.58 17.89 -3.33
C THR A 593 15.73 18.30 -4.23
N ARG A 594 16.92 17.77 -3.92
CA ARG A 594 18.14 17.91 -4.69
C ARG A 594 18.49 16.59 -5.36
N GLN A 595 18.44 16.54 -6.69
CA GLN A 595 18.97 15.42 -7.46
C GLN A 595 20.49 15.55 -7.60
N LEU A 596 21.19 14.48 -7.23
CA LEU A 596 22.64 14.32 -7.31
C LEU A 596 22.97 13.32 -8.43
N LYS A 597 24.22 13.33 -8.91
CA LYS A 597 24.66 12.36 -9.94
C LYS A 597 24.52 10.89 -9.52
N LYS A 598 24.52 10.61 -8.22
CA LYS A 598 24.51 9.26 -7.65
C LYS A 598 23.39 9.07 -6.61
N GLY A 599 22.30 9.84 -6.71
CA GLY A 599 21.24 9.75 -5.72
C GLY A 599 20.42 11.04 -5.58
N SER A 600 19.67 11.13 -4.49
CA SER A 600 18.85 12.28 -4.15
C SER A 600 18.92 12.58 -2.65
N ILE A 601 18.68 13.84 -2.30
CA ILE A 601 18.47 14.29 -0.93
C ILE A 601 17.20 15.12 -0.92
N THR A 602 16.32 14.85 0.04
CA THR A 602 15.09 15.61 0.27
C THR A 602 15.08 16.13 1.70
N ALA A 603 14.79 17.41 1.86
CA ALA A 603 14.57 18.06 3.15
C ALA A 603 13.15 18.63 3.15
N GLY A 604 12.39 18.38 4.21
CA GLY A 604 11.01 18.81 4.36
C GLY A 604 10.76 19.49 5.70
N VAL A 605 9.81 20.42 5.71
CA VAL A 605 9.18 20.94 6.93
C VAL A 605 7.69 20.67 6.86
N PHE A 606 7.09 20.39 8.00
CA PHE A 606 5.64 20.18 8.09
C PHE A 606 5.03 20.87 9.30
N TYR A 607 3.75 21.21 9.18
CA TYR A 607 2.89 21.65 10.26
C TYR A 607 1.56 20.91 10.14
N ARG A 608 1.09 20.34 11.25
CA ARG A 608 -0.11 19.52 11.31
C ARG A 608 -0.94 19.92 12.51
N VAL A 609 -2.25 20.08 12.29
CA VAL A 609 -3.24 20.27 13.36
C VAL A 609 -4.27 19.16 13.25
N ILE A 610 -4.56 18.53 14.38
CA ILE A 610 -5.55 17.48 14.54
C ILE A 610 -6.67 18.04 15.40
N GLU A 611 -7.86 18.20 14.82
CA GLU A 611 -9.10 18.59 15.51
C GLU A 611 -9.79 17.36 16.08
N ASP A 612 -10.37 17.46 17.28
CA ASP A 612 -11.13 16.40 17.96
C ASP A 612 -10.35 15.08 18.13
N ASN A 613 -9.07 15.18 18.52
CA ASN A 613 -8.11 14.09 18.48
C ASN A 613 -8.59 12.85 19.25
N ILE A 614 -8.73 11.69 18.59
CA ILE A 614 -9.02 10.43 19.25
C ILE A 614 -7.72 9.91 19.87
N ASN A 615 -7.71 9.67 21.18
CA ASN A 615 -6.56 9.07 21.86
C ASN A 615 -7.01 8.03 22.89
N ARG A 616 -6.08 7.20 23.36
CA ARG A 616 -6.35 6.26 24.45
C ARG A 616 -6.66 7.00 25.74
N PHE A 617 -7.70 6.55 26.42
CA PHE A 617 -8.07 6.97 27.75
C PHE A 617 -7.94 5.76 28.69
N VAL A 618 -7.22 5.95 29.81
CA VAL A 618 -7.13 4.93 30.87
C VAL A 618 -7.93 5.43 32.05
N ALA A 619 -9.05 4.77 32.32
CA ALA A 619 -9.92 5.06 33.45
C ALA A 619 -9.68 4.08 34.59
N ILE A 620 -10.01 4.50 35.81
CA ILE A 620 -10.12 3.63 36.97
C ILE A 620 -11.42 2.84 36.86
N ASP A 621 -11.33 1.53 37.10
CA ASP A 621 -12.51 0.68 37.21
C ASP A 621 -13.26 1.00 38.51
N ARG A 622 -14.36 1.76 38.38
CA ARG A 622 -15.21 2.19 39.49
C ARG A 622 -15.92 1.02 40.19
N THR A 623 -16.00 -0.15 39.56
CA THR A 623 -16.66 -1.33 40.15
C THR A 623 -15.78 -2.05 41.16
N ASN A 624 -14.45 -1.88 41.06
CA ASN A 624 -13.50 -2.49 41.98
C ASN A 624 -12.20 -1.69 42.13
N ILE A 625 -12.33 -0.48 42.69
CA ILE A 625 -11.21 0.47 42.89
C ILE A 625 -10.10 -0.15 43.75
N SER A 626 -10.49 -0.87 44.81
CA SER A 626 -9.54 -1.49 45.74
C SER A 626 -8.64 -2.55 45.10
N ALA A 627 -9.08 -3.13 43.98
CA ALA A 627 -8.29 -4.08 43.19
C ALA A 627 -7.38 -3.40 42.18
N GLY A 628 -7.26 -2.06 42.16
CA GLY A 628 -6.34 -1.35 41.27
C GLY A 628 -6.58 -1.63 39.78
N ASN A 629 -7.83 -1.91 39.41
CA ASN A 629 -8.19 -2.24 38.04
C ASN A 629 -8.31 -0.98 37.19
N SER A 630 -8.03 -1.11 35.89
CA SER A 630 -8.13 -0.06 34.89
C SER A 630 -8.95 -0.50 33.68
N ILE A 631 -9.63 0.48 33.09
CA ILE A 631 -10.39 0.35 31.84
C ILE A 631 -9.64 1.13 30.77
N LEU A 632 -9.19 0.43 29.73
CA LEU A 632 -8.59 1.04 28.56
C LEU A 632 -9.69 1.30 27.53
N SER A 633 -9.88 2.57 27.16
CA SER A 633 -10.86 2.99 26.16
C SER A 633 -10.27 4.07 25.24
N TYR A 634 -11.14 4.76 24.50
CA TYR A 634 -10.83 5.85 23.60
C TYR A 634 -11.77 7.03 23.87
N ASP A 635 -11.25 8.24 23.67
CA ASP A 635 -12.07 9.45 23.74
C ASP A 635 -11.59 10.50 22.74
N ASN A 636 -12.46 11.46 22.41
CA ASN A 636 -12.12 12.66 21.65
C ASN A 636 -11.58 13.74 22.61
N PHE A 637 -10.41 14.27 22.29
CA PHE A 637 -9.75 15.33 23.06
C PHE A 637 -9.57 16.60 22.22
N ASP A 638 -9.20 17.69 22.90
CA ASP A 638 -8.87 18.98 22.27
C ASP A 638 -7.75 18.85 21.21
N ASN A 639 -7.61 19.93 20.44
CA ASN A 639 -6.72 19.97 19.28
C ASN A 639 -5.26 19.64 19.64
N THR A 640 -4.67 18.73 18.87
CA THR A 640 -3.25 18.38 18.94
C THR A 640 -2.52 19.03 17.77
N SER A 641 -1.30 19.51 17.99
CA SER A 641 -0.46 20.08 16.92
C SER A 641 0.92 19.46 16.86
N ALA A 642 1.48 19.35 15.67
CA ALA A 642 2.83 18.85 15.46
C ALA A 642 3.54 19.61 14.35
N TYR A 643 4.82 19.90 14.54
CA TYR A 643 5.66 20.54 13.54
C TYR A 643 7.08 20.02 13.61
N GLY A 644 7.74 19.92 12.46
CA GLY A 644 9.05 19.29 12.42
C GLY A 644 9.76 19.37 11.08
N ILE A 645 10.94 18.75 11.07
CA ILE A 645 11.80 18.59 9.91
C ILE A 645 11.91 17.12 9.53
N GLU A 646 11.99 16.84 8.23
CA GLU A 646 12.25 15.53 7.67
C GLU A 646 13.46 15.63 6.75
N LEU A 647 14.42 14.72 6.88
CA LEU A 647 15.55 14.56 5.99
C LEU A 647 15.53 13.14 5.46
N SER A 648 15.59 12.97 4.14
CA SER A 648 15.74 11.64 3.53
C SER A 648 16.75 11.68 2.40
N SER A 649 17.44 10.56 2.22
CA SER A 649 18.46 10.40 1.19
C SER A 649 18.44 8.99 0.62
N ASN A 650 18.71 8.90 -0.67
CA ASN A 650 19.08 7.68 -1.37
C ASN A 650 20.36 8.02 -2.12
N TYR A 651 21.49 7.50 -1.67
CA TYR A 651 22.78 7.88 -2.23
C TYR A 651 23.69 6.67 -2.41
N ARG A 652 24.40 6.67 -3.54
CA ARG A 652 25.32 5.63 -3.95
C ARG A 652 26.75 6.19 -4.05
N PRO A 653 27.49 6.28 -2.93
CA PRO A 653 28.86 6.81 -2.94
C PRO A 653 29.77 6.11 -3.95
N THR A 654 29.66 4.77 -4.02
CA THR A 654 30.47 3.90 -4.87
C THR A 654 29.58 2.91 -5.63
N LYS A 655 30.13 2.20 -6.64
CA LYS A 655 29.35 1.18 -7.36
C LYS A 655 28.95 0.00 -6.47
N TRP A 656 29.65 -0.25 -5.37
CA TRP A 656 29.42 -1.38 -4.48
C TRP A 656 28.63 -1.00 -3.21
N TRP A 657 28.37 0.28 -2.96
CA TRP A 657 27.66 0.72 -1.76
C TRP A 657 26.50 1.64 -2.12
N ASN A 658 25.29 1.22 -1.72
CA ASN A 658 24.10 2.05 -1.70
C ASN A 658 23.69 2.28 -0.25
N PHE A 659 23.35 3.51 0.12
CA PHE A 659 22.72 3.78 1.41
C PHE A 659 21.45 4.62 1.24
N ASN A 660 20.46 4.29 2.05
CA ASN A 660 19.26 5.09 2.24
C ASN A 660 19.21 5.49 3.71
N ALA A 661 19.02 6.77 4.00
CA ALA A 661 18.88 7.24 5.37
C ALA A 661 17.68 8.18 5.47
N SER A 662 16.93 8.06 6.55
CA SER A 662 15.86 8.99 6.90
C SER A 662 15.99 9.41 8.35
N PHE A 663 15.74 10.68 8.60
CA PHE A 663 15.73 11.30 9.90
C PHE A 663 14.53 12.24 9.98
N ASP A 664 13.80 12.18 11.08
CA ASP A 664 12.74 13.14 11.37
C ASP A 664 12.87 13.61 12.82
N LEU A 665 12.57 14.89 13.03
CA LEU A 665 12.57 15.55 14.32
C LEU A 665 11.36 16.46 14.37
N TYR A 666 10.51 16.28 15.36
CA TYR A 666 9.30 17.08 15.49
C TYR A 666 8.96 17.33 16.95
N SER A 667 8.29 18.46 17.18
CA SER A 667 7.63 18.75 18.44
C SER A 667 6.14 18.48 18.28
N GLN A 668 5.52 17.88 19.30
CA GLN A 668 4.09 17.68 19.36
C GLN A 668 3.53 18.20 20.68
N SER A 669 2.36 18.83 20.63
CA SER A 669 1.55 19.19 21.79
C SER A 669 0.27 18.36 21.77
N GLN A 670 0.06 17.57 22.82
CA GLN A 670 -1.11 16.71 23.01
C GLN A 670 -1.85 17.12 24.26
N THR A 671 -3.18 17.10 24.17
CA THR A 671 -4.08 17.27 25.30
C THR A 671 -4.88 16.00 25.51
N GLY A 672 -5.18 15.68 26.76
CA GLY A 672 -6.16 14.65 27.07
C GLY A 672 -6.55 14.67 28.54
N ILE A 673 -7.17 13.59 28.98
CA ILE A 673 -7.66 13.43 30.34
C ILE A 673 -6.95 12.24 31.00
N THR A 674 -6.53 12.43 32.25
CA THR A 674 -5.95 11.39 33.09
C THR A 674 -6.72 11.33 34.40
N GLU A 675 -7.00 10.12 34.88
CA GLU A 675 -7.51 9.89 36.24
C GLU A 675 -6.35 9.50 37.16
N PHE A 676 -6.47 9.75 38.46
CA PHE A 676 -5.61 9.18 39.50
C PHE A 676 -6.40 9.12 40.81
N ILE A 677 -5.85 8.38 41.77
CA ILE A 677 -6.43 8.22 43.10
C ILE A 677 -5.72 9.15 44.08
N ASP A 678 -6.46 10.07 44.70
CA ASP A 678 -5.96 10.98 45.74
C ASP A 678 -5.96 10.33 47.13
N THR A 679 -5.40 9.12 47.23
CA THR A 679 -5.13 8.47 48.51
C THR A 679 -3.91 7.56 48.46
N ASN A 680 -3.17 7.52 49.57
CA ASN A 680 -2.01 6.65 49.73
C ASN A 680 -2.39 5.19 50.05
N ASN A 681 -3.68 4.88 50.23
CA ASN A 681 -4.13 3.53 50.54
C ASN A 681 -5.20 3.06 49.55
N LEU A 682 -4.76 2.38 48.49
CA LEU A 682 -5.62 1.81 47.45
C LEU A 682 -6.69 0.88 48.02
N SER A 683 -6.37 0.10 49.06
CA SER A 683 -7.29 -0.89 49.62
C SER A 683 -8.57 -0.31 50.23
N THR A 684 -8.55 0.98 50.59
CA THR A 684 -9.70 1.72 51.15
C THR A 684 -10.23 2.80 50.22
N ALA A 685 -9.71 2.90 49.00
CA ALA A 685 -10.10 3.93 48.05
C ALA A 685 -11.53 3.73 47.55
N THR A 686 -12.22 4.84 47.34
CA THR A 686 -13.62 4.94 46.91
C THR A 686 -13.73 5.80 45.66
N VAL A 687 -14.93 5.87 45.07
CA VAL A 687 -15.18 6.69 43.86
C VAL A 687 -14.90 8.18 44.13
N ASP A 688 -15.11 8.64 45.37
CA ASP A 688 -14.90 10.03 45.76
C ASP A 688 -13.40 10.41 45.81
N ASP A 689 -12.50 9.43 45.86
CA ASP A 689 -11.05 9.64 45.84
C ASP A 689 -10.49 9.74 44.41
N ILE A 690 -11.33 9.58 43.38
CA ILE A 690 -10.91 9.67 41.97
C ILE A 690 -10.88 11.15 41.56
N GLU A 691 -9.70 11.63 41.20
CA GLU A 691 -9.54 12.94 40.58
C GLU A 691 -9.29 12.80 39.08
N THR A 692 -10.00 13.61 38.30
CA THR A 692 -9.83 13.72 36.85
C THR A 692 -9.14 15.03 36.51
N ARG A 693 -8.01 14.96 35.80
CA ARG A 693 -7.25 16.16 35.37
C ARG A 693 -7.15 16.21 33.86
N LYS A 694 -7.25 17.44 33.34
CA LYS A 694 -6.85 17.75 31.97
C LYS A 694 -5.31 17.85 31.95
N THR A 695 -4.70 17.03 31.11
CA THR A 695 -3.25 16.89 31.00
C THR A 695 -2.82 17.38 29.62
N GLU A 696 -1.81 18.25 29.60
CA GLU A 696 -1.17 18.75 28.39
C GLU A 696 0.29 18.34 28.40
N VAL A 697 0.75 17.82 27.27
CA VAL A 697 2.11 17.29 27.09
C VAL A 697 2.70 17.93 25.87
N GLU A 698 3.84 18.58 26.05
CA GLU A 698 4.74 18.97 24.97
C GLU A 698 5.94 18.04 24.96
N ASN A 699 6.25 17.45 23.81
CA ASN A 699 7.43 16.62 23.66
C ASN A 699 8.18 16.96 22.37
N VAL A 700 9.44 16.52 22.30
CA VAL A 700 10.26 16.56 21.11
C VAL A 700 10.75 15.15 20.81
N VAL A 701 10.33 14.60 19.68
CA VAL A 701 10.63 13.24 19.26
C VAL A 701 11.53 13.29 18.04
N TRP A 702 12.48 12.37 17.97
CA TRP A 702 13.27 12.15 16.76
C TRP A 702 13.42 10.68 16.44
N ASN A 703 13.48 10.39 15.15
CA ASN A 703 13.64 9.04 14.64
C ASN A 703 14.77 9.01 13.61
N PHE A 704 15.48 7.89 13.54
CA PHE A 704 16.54 7.66 12.58
C PHE A 704 16.45 6.26 12.01
N ARG A 705 16.60 6.16 10.69
CA ARG A 705 16.69 4.88 9.97
C ARG A 705 17.80 4.94 8.95
N MET A 706 18.53 3.85 8.82
CA MET A 706 19.57 3.71 7.82
C MET A 706 19.58 2.29 7.26
N PHE A 707 19.48 2.19 5.94
CA PHE A 707 19.66 0.94 5.20
C PHE A 707 20.90 1.04 4.33
N ASN A 708 21.82 0.11 4.51
CA ASN A 708 23.03 -0.04 3.70
C ASN A 708 22.96 -1.34 2.92
N ASN A 709 23.29 -1.28 1.64
CA ASN A 709 23.46 -2.44 0.78
C ASN A 709 24.85 -2.42 0.14
N PHE A 710 25.57 -3.53 0.30
CA PHE A 710 26.94 -3.72 -0.15
C PHE A 710 26.99 -4.83 -1.19
N LYS A 711 27.31 -4.49 -2.43
CA LYS A 711 27.50 -5.44 -3.52
C LYS A 711 28.92 -6.00 -3.49
N ALA A 712 29.10 -7.13 -2.81
CA ALA A 712 30.39 -7.81 -2.68
C ALA A 712 30.86 -8.40 -4.03
N THR A 713 29.93 -8.97 -4.82
CA THR A 713 30.20 -9.44 -6.20
C THR A 713 29.00 -9.13 -7.11
N LYS A 714 29.03 -9.55 -8.39
CA LYS A 714 27.86 -9.40 -9.28
C LYS A 714 26.61 -10.10 -8.74
N ASN A 715 26.80 -11.19 -8.00
CA ASN A 715 25.75 -12.12 -7.57
C ASN A 715 25.55 -12.12 -6.04
N LEU A 716 26.49 -11.57 -5.27
CA LEU A 716 26.48 -11.55 -3.81
C LEU A 716 26.30 -10.11 -3.30
N SER A 717 25.28 -9.92 -2.47
CA SER A 717 24.99 -8.67 -1.77
C SER A 717 24.86 -8.90 -0.27
N LEU A 718 25.29 -7.92 0.52
CA LEU A 718 25.17 -7.86 1.97
C LEU A 718 24.32 -6.66 2.35
N SER A 719 23.48 -6.76 3.37
CA SER A 719 22.66 -5.66 3.86
C SER A 719 22.87 -5.41 5.36
N LEU A 720 22.70 -4.16 5.75
CA LEU A 720 22.71 -3.71 7.14
C LEU A 720 21.65 -2.63 7.33
N PHE A 721 20.69 -2.89 8.20
CA PHE A 721 19.63 -1.96 8.58
C PHE A 721 19.78 -1.57 10.04
N ALA A 722 19.59 -0.28 10.35
CA ALA A 722 19.52 0.23 11.70
C ALA A 722 18.31 1.15 11.86
N MET A 723 17.60 1.00 12.97
CA MET A 723 16.49 1.86 13.35
C MET A 723 16.67 2.34 14.79
N TYR A 724 16.33 3.60 15.03
CA TYR A 724 16.19 4.21 16.34
C TYR A 724 14.92 5.05 16.38
N ARG A 725 14.07 4.80 17.38
CA ARG A 725 12.91 5.61 17.76
C ARG A 725 13.23 6.28 19.09
N GLY A 726 13.13 7.60 19.14
CA GLY A 726 13.34 8.37 20.37
C GLY A 726 12.29 8.09 21.45
N GLU A 727 12.58 8.61 22.65
CA GLU A 727 11.61 8.64 23.74
C GLU A 727 10.42 9.53 23.36
N GLU A 728 9.21 9.13 23.73
CA GLU A 728 7.98 9.87 23.45
C GLU A 728 7.12 9.95 24.72
N GLN A 729 6.97 11.15 25.27
CA GLN A 729 5.99 11.41 26.32
C GLN A 729 4.60 11.58 25.68
N GLY A 730 3.68 10.66 25.98
CA GLY A 730 2.26 10.81 25.66
C GLY A 730 1.45 11.29 26.87
N VAL A 731 0.15 11.48 26.66
CA VAL A 731 -0.80 11.84 27.74
C VAL A 731 -0.87 10.77 28.82
N GLN A 732 -0.91 9.48 28.43
CA GLN A 732 -1.05 8.34 29.35
C GLN A 732 0.28 7.66 29.70
N PHE A 733 1.25 7.64 28.77
CA PHE A 733 2.47 6.83 28.91
C PHE A 733 3.70 7.58 28.41
N LEU A 734 4.83 7.45 29.12
CA LEU A 734 6.16 7.72 28.61
C LEU A 734 6.68 6.47 27.91
N ARG A 735 6.79 6.50 26.59
CA ARG A 735 7.35 5.41 25.79
C ARG A 735 8.87 5.55 25.73
N LYS A 736 9.60 4.56 26.19
CA LYS A 736 11.08 4.56 26.14
C LYS A 736 11.61 4.39 24.71
N PRO A 737 12.86 4.81 24.45
CA PRO A 737 13.50 4.61 23.15
C PRO A 737 13.53 3.15 22.72
N MET A 738 13.42 2.90 21.43
CA MET A 738 13.51 1.55 20.85
C MET A 738 14.48 1.57 19.67
N TYR A 739 15.35 0.57 19.60
CA TYR A 739 16.33 0.45 18.52
C TYR A 739 16.63 -1.01 18.24
N PHE A 740 17.05 -1.28 17.00
CA PHE A 740 17.49 -2.61 16.58
C PHE A 740 18.31 -2.53 15.30
N VAL A 741 19.01 -3.62 15.00
CA VAL A 741 19.85 -3.78 13.82
C VAL A 741 19.55 -5.10 13.14
N ASN A 742 19.36 -5.08 11.82
CA ASN A 742 19.21 -6.29 11.00
C ASN A 742 20.38 -6.40 10.02
N THR A 743 20.76 -7.62 9.66
CA THR A 743 21.73 -7.87 8.60
C THR A 743 21.28 -9.01 7.70
N GLY A 744 21.74 -9.02 6.46
CA GLY A 744 21.35 -10.03 5.50
C GLY A 744 22.40 -10.30 4.43
N VAL A 745 22.29 -11.45 3.81
CA VAL A 745 23.10 -11.91 2.68
C VAL A 745 22.16 -12.42 1.61
N ARG A 746 22.38 -12.00 0.36
CA ARG A 746 21.67 -12.50 -0.81
C ARG A 746 22.64 -13.01 -1.85
N TYR A 747 22.35 -14.20 -2.37
CA TYR A 747 23.03 -14.77 -3.52
C TYR A 747 22.04 -15.05 -4.65
N THR A 748 22.33 -14.52 -5.83
CA THR A 748 21.51 -14.72 -7.03
C THR A 748 22.26 -15.62 -8.03
N PHE A 749 21.54 -16.57 -8.62
CA PHE A 749 22.11 -17.60 -9.49
C PHE A 749 21.15 -17.97 -10.64
N MET A 750 21.60 -18.85 -11.53
CA MET A 750 21.00 -19.20 -12.83
C MET A 750 21.06 -18.08 -13.89
N GLU A 751 20.83 -18.46 -15.14
CA GLU A 751 20.71 -17.51 -16.26
C GLU A 751 19.63 -16.46 -15.96
N ASP A 752 19.88 -15.23 -16.40
CA ASP A 752 19.03 -14.06 -16.17
C ASP A 752 18.66 -13.80 -14.69
N ASN A 753 19.49 -14.26 -13.74
CA ASN A 753 19.26 -14.04 -12.32
C ASN A 753 17.90 -14.60 -11.82
N ARG A 754 17.43 -15.70 -12.42
CA ARG A 754 16.08 -16.25 -12.18
C ARG A 754 15.90 -16.89 -10.81
N ALA A 755 16.99 -17.23 -10.10
CA ALA A 755 16.92 -17.78 -8.75
C ALA A 755 17.69 -16.91 -7.76
N THR A 756 17.16 -16.80 -6.53
CA THR A 756 17.80 -16.08 -5.44
C THR A 756 17.62 -16.84 -4.15
N ILE A 757 18.70 -17.01 -3.39
CA ILE A 757 18.68 -17.43 -1.99
C ILE A 757 19.11 -16.26 -1.10
N SER A 758 18.41 -16.07 0.02
CA SER A 758 18.75 -15.05 1.02
C SER A 758 18.75 -15.63 2.42
N PHE A 759 19.63 -15.10 3.26
CA PHE A 759 19.66 -15.28 4.70
C PHE A 759 19.58 -13.92 5.38
N ASN A 760 18.67 -13.74 6.32
CA ASN A 760 18.53 -12.52 7.11
C ASN A 760 18.59 -12.86 8.60
N TYR A 761 19.26 -12.02 9.39
CA TYR A 761 19.24 -12.06 10.85
C TYR A 761 18.71 -10.71 11.35
N ASN A 762 17.52 -10.76 11.94
CA ASN A 762 16.79 -9.61 12.45
C ASN A 762 17.08 -9.40 13.93
N ASP A 763 17.05 -8.14 14.35
CA ASP A 763 17.34 -7.67 15.71
C ASP A 763 18.55 -8.37 16.32
N ILE A 764 19.70 -8.32 15.65
CA ILE A 764 20.90 -9.12 15.97
C ILE A 764 21.44 -8.88 17.38
N PHE A 765 21.02 -7.80 18.04
CA PHE A 765 21.39 -7.45 19.41
C PHE A 765 20.28 -7.76 20.43
N ASN A 766 19.12 -8.25 19.99
CA ASN A 766 17.94 -8.55 20.80
C ASN A 766 17.50 -7.35 21.65
N THR A 767 17.38 -6.19 21.01
CA THR A 767 17.07 -4.91 21.68
C THR A 767 15.68 -4.37 21.35
N MET A 768 14.98 -4.98 20.40
CA MET A 768 13.64 -4.55 20.02
C MET A 768 12.61 -4.96 21.08
N ARG A 769 12.02 -3.98 21.74
CA ARG A 769 10.93 -4.15 22.71
C ARG A 769 10.16 -2.86 22.91
N PHE A 770 8.94 -2.95 23.42
CA PHE A 770 8.19 -1.81 23.90
C PHE A 770 8.39 -1.67 25.39
N GLU A 771 8.85 -0.51 25.85
CA GLU A 771 9.04 -0.18 27.26
C GLU A 771 8.27 1.10 27.57
N PHE A 772 7.61 1.15 28.72
CA PHE A 772 6.83 2.30 29.13
C PHE A 772 6.85 2.55 30.64
N GLU A 773 6.61 3.81 31.00
CA GLU A 773 6.33 4.28 32.36
C GLU A 773 5.04 5.11 32.34
N THR A 774 4.29 5.10 33.43
CA THR A 774 3.10 5.95 33.62
C THR A 774 2.89 6.24 35.08
N ASP A 775 2.35 7.41 35.39
CA ASP A 775 1.93 7.80 36.74
C ASP A 775 0.41 7.70 36.94
N THR A 776 -0.37 7.50 35.86
CA THR A 776 -1.83 7.61 35.86
C THR A 776 -2.50 6.43 35.13
N PRO A 777 -3.56 5.82 35.70
CA PRO A 777 -4.13 6.09 37.02
C PRO A 777 -3.30 5.55 38.19
N TYR A 778 -2.41 4.61 37.91
CA TYR A 778 -1.52 4.01 38.91
C TYR A 778 -0.08 4.08 38.42
N PRO A 779 0.87 4.50 39.27
CA PRO A 779 2.29 4.48 38.94
C PRO A 779 2.75 3.09 38.54
N SER A 780 3.06 2.93 37.25
CA SER A 780 3.36 1.64 36.63
C SER A 780 4.54 1.75 35.67
N SER A 781 5.28 0.66 35.55
CA SER A 781 6.27 0.47 34.50
C SER A 781 6.09 -0.91 33.88
N GLY A 782 6.42 -1.04 32.61
CA GLY A 782 6.24 -2.31 31.94
C GLY A 782 7.06 -2.43 30.67
N GLN A 783 7.12 -3.67 30.19
CA GLN A 783 7.69 -3.95 28.88
C GLN A 783 6.92 -5.08 28.19
N PHE A 784 6.90 -5.05 26.86
CA PHE A 784 6.42 -6.12 26.02
C PHE A 784 7.48 -6.48 25.00
N ASN A 785 7.79 -7.77 24.93
CA ASN A 785 8.76 -8.38 24.02
C ASN A 785 7.99 -9.32 23.08
N TRP A 786 8.27 -9.19 21.79
CA TRP A 786 7.81 -10.07 20.74
C TRP A 786 9.01 -10.76 20.10
N GLU A 787 8.78 -11.85 19.38
CA GLU A 787 9.83 -12.51 18.60
C GLU A 787 10.41 -11.55 17.54
N SER A 788 11.56 -10.95 17.84
CA SER A 788 12.29 -10.02 16.97
C SER A 788 13.66 -10.59 16.53
N ASN A 789 14.33 -11.38 17.38
CA ASN A 789 15.66 -11.95 17.13
C ASN A 789 15.58 -13.19 16.22
N THR A 790 15.06 -12.99 15.01
CA THR A 790 14.75 -14.08 14.08
C THR A 790 15.84 -14.22 13.01
N TRP A 791 16.19 -15.47 12.67
CA TRP A 791 16.87 -15.75 11.42
C TRP A 791 15.89 -16.26 10.37
N ASN A 792 16.07 -15.85 9.12
CA ASN A 792 15.22 -16.20 7.99
C ASN A 792 16.07 -16.71 6.82
N VAL A 793 15.65 -17.82 6.21
CA VAL A 793 16.17 -18.31 4.93
C VAL A 793 15.04 -18.28 3.91
N ALA A 794 15.27 -17.67 2.76
CA ALA A 794 14.27 -17.62 1.70
C ALA A 794 14.88 -17.99 0.34
N LEU A 795 14.08 -18.69 -0.46
CA LEU A 795 14.34 -19.03 -1.85
C LEU A 795 13.26 -18.41 -2.73
N SER A 796 13.67 -17.75 -3.80
CA SER A 796 12.79 -17.23 -4.83
C SER A 796 13.24 -17.75 -6.19
N TYR A 797 12.29 -18.23 -7.00
CA TYR A 797 12.55 -18.77 -8.34
C TYR A 797 11.49 -18.29 -9.34
N ARG A 798 11.94 -17.55 -10.34
CA ARG A 798 11.13 -17.09 -11.46
C ARG A 798 11.23 -18.05 -12.64
N PHE A 799 10.09 -18.49 -13.14
CA PHE A 799 10.01 -19.43 -14.27
C PHE A 799 9.05 -18.94 -15.37
N GLY A 800 9.13 -19.59 -16.53
CA GLY A 800 8.44 -19.15 -17.74
C GLY A 800 9.05 -17.89 -18.35
N GLY A 801 8.39 -17.30 -19.33
CA GLY A 801 8.95 -16.22 -20.15
C GLY A 801 9.84 -16.69 -21.30
N GLY A 802 9.49 -17.82 -21.93
CA GLY A 802 10.07 -18.24 -23.21
C GLY A 802 9.67 -17.30 -24.36
N LYS A 803 10.46 -17.31 -25.43
CA LYS A 803 10.31 -16.55 -26.68
C LYS A 803 9.00 -16.87 -27.44
N TYR A 804 7.84 -16.54 -26.87
CA TYR A 804 6.59 -16.56 -27.62
C TYR A 804 6.38 -15.21 -28.30
N ARG A 805 6.46 -15.25 -29.63
CA ARG A 805 6.36 -14.14 -30.57
C ARG A 805 5.22 -13.18 -30.18
N ALA A 806 5.61 -11.96 -29.85
CA ALA A 806 4.69 -10.83 -29.73
C ALA A 806 4.09 -10.52 -31.11
N LEU A 807 2.82 -10.92 -31.31
CA LEU A 807 1.94 -10.17 -32.19
C LEU A 807 1.74 -8.80 -31.54
N GLN A 808 2.09 -7.79 -32.31
CA GLN A 808 2.05 -6.36 -32.01
C GLN A 808 0.75 -5.97 -31.29
N ARG A 809 0.87 -5.40 -30.09
CA ARG A 809 -0.11 -4.43 -29.55
C ARG A 809 0.64 -3.34 -28.78
N LYS A 810 0.23 -2.10 -29.05
CA LYS A 810 0.66 -0.88 -28.36
C LYS A 810 0.70 -1.12 -26.85
N GLN A 811 1.84 -0.76 -26.24
CA GLN A 811 1.99 -0.67 -24.80
C GLN A 811 0.80 0.10 -24.19
N ARG A 812 0.18 -0.50 -23.19
CA ARG A 812 -0.80 0.13 -22.33
C ARG A 812 -0.48 -0.35 -20.93
N ASP A 813 0.45 0.36 -20.30
CA ASP A 813 0.63 0.47 -18.86
C ASP A 813 1.75 1.50 -18.64
N ASP A 814 1.37 2.77 -18.74
CA ASP A 814 2.01 3.87 -18.02
C ASP A 814 0.99 5.02 -17.99
N ASN A 815 0.22 5.13 -16.90
CA ASN A 815 -0.50 6.37 -16.57
C ASN A 815 0.45 7.39 -15.88
N GLU A 816 1.74 7.23 -16.13
CA GLU A 816 2.86 7.99 -15.62
C GLU A 816 3.92 7.86 -16.71
N SER A 817 4.18 8.90 -17.48
CA SER A 817 5.37 8.90 -18.33
C SER A 817 6.58 8.68 -17.41
N SER A 818 7.16 7.49 -17.47
CA SER A 818 8.52 7.24 -17.01
C SER A 818 9.51 7.90 -17.98
N GLY A 819 9.40 9.23 -18.12
CA GLY A 819 10.27 10.06 -18.95
C GLY A 819 11.31 10.76 -18.10
N GLY A 820 12.39 10.06 -17.79
CA GLY A 820 13.67 10.71 -17.55
C GLY A 820 14.16 11.31 -18.86
N GLY A 821 13.69 12.52 -19.17
CA GLY A 821 14.12 13.28 -20.34
C GLY A 821 13.64 14.71 -20.16
N GLY A 822 14.57 15.61 -19.82
CA GLY A 822 14.31 17.04 -19.95
C GLY A 822 13.89 17.33 -21.38
N PHE A 823 12.78 18.04 -21.54
CA PHE A 823 12.40 18.56 -22.84
C PHE A 823 13.49 19.56 -23.27
N MET A 824 14.06 19.34 -24.45
CA MET A 824 14.74 20.39 -25.21
C MET A 824 13.72 21.09 -26.10
#